data_AF-A0A8S3SJ33-F1
#
_entry.id   AF-A0A8S3SJ33-F1
#
_cell.length_a   1.000
_cell.length_b   1.000
_cell.length_c   1.000
_cell.angle_alpha   90.00
_cell.angle_beta   90.00
_cell.angle_gamma   90.00
#
_symmetry.space_group_name_H-M   'P 1'
#
loop_
_entity.id
_entity.type
_entity.pdbx_description
1 polymer ?
#
loop_
_entity_poly.entity_id
_entity_poly.type
_entity_poly.pdbx_seq_one_letter_code
_entity_poly.pdbx_strand_id
1 'polypeptide(L)'
;MSSIKLVAWNVRGIMSSTICLSKFLKDTDCDICVISEHKLKERSLHYLSTIERGYNCISKADALPIGYNAYHGKGGIAILYKSSLQFSVNEISDINSSRIAGIELKNQSYGSLFIFGAYLPSDDSIENYKSELNILDNLYTYYSVYGNCIIAGDLNASCLDKDRPMSNNYKSKELLKFVSRHHLLYAGGEIQIKGPNYSYITKQTMLDYILCNESMYRKLRYYEILDEGEISSTSDHLPVVAEFVIDSNPHRVMNSCDKLPAWHKVSDAQINEYKKLLNDPVDMLIDKMRSFSYVDIDAINDEFVNILHTAADIAIPKCGFNPHTKPYWNADVKRAHDNERSKRRCWVLEGRPRGMHFDSYRMYKRAKSEFRRVQQVANEQYIQSCYDDLNETAECDVRLFWKQIKRFKGRSSKVYPEIVYENKVCNTPESVANCFAEYFHDIYQPKDENNFDNDFKCSIESTYNEIIKTCGVEGEYLPGGLITEKEVTELIGQLKYRKAAGHDRVQNEHLRHGGISVVKCVTAIFNIIVKQGRIPQNWKLGLLVPIFKGGTKCKTSPDNYRPVTLMVNSLTKKLFLVRLYSYFIDTERKHYGFIQEIMDILYKYYLHEYVIIFMRDGDFPTKQSWKIIVNSTVDKVQTDEWTRRIQSDNNFSRFRNIHLSVKVPDFWKCARSSREIINAYFITKLLTDIPNNTGSTCELCDRPFLDVYVHACCSCCGTQSIRDAWWDFIIERFPLQLFVELYSYDDEHLYCILLGKHITTVNIDTDSFLSLCHVHVALCVAEYSRVTRRMIQ
;
A
#
# COMPACT_ATOMS: atom_id res chain seq x y z
N MET A 1 -30.45 0.42 -15.86
CA MET A 1 -30.05 1.76 -16.29
C MET A 1 -29.50 2.50 -15.09
N SER A 2 -28.27 2.98 -15.18
CA SER A 2 -27.69 3.84 -14.17
C SER A 2 -27.90 5.30 -14.58
N SER A 3 -27.52 6.23 -13.71
CA SER A 3 -27.58 7.65 -14.00
C SER A 3 -26.30 8.31 -13.52
N ILE A 4 -25.84 9.35 -14.23
CA ILE A 4 -24.83 10.27 -13.73
C ILE A 4 -25.52 11.57 -13.32
N LYS A 5 -25.29 11.98 -12.07
CA LYS A 5 -25.69 13.29 -11.57
C LYS A 5 -24.52 14.26 -11.65
N LEU A 6 -24.66 15.26 -12.52
CA LEU A 6 -23.69 16.32 -12.76
C LEU A 6 -24.16 17.63 -12.12
N VAL A 7 -23.25 18.34 -11.47
CA VAL A 7 -23.54 19.62 -10.82
C VAL A 7 -22.54 20.67 -11.27
N ALA A 8 -23.03 21.85 -11.65
CA ALA A 8 -22.23 23.04 -11.90
C ALA A 8 -22.50 24.07 -10.80
N TRP A 9 -21.46 24.58 -10.15
CA TRP A 9 -21.63 25.58 -9.09
C TRP A 9 -20.45 26.53 -8.98
N ASN A 10 -20.68 27.83 -9.21
CA ASN A 10 -19.73 28.86 -8.78
C ASN A 10 -19.79 29.00 -7.24
N VAL A 11 -18.70 28.65 -6.56
CA VAL A 11 -18.62 28.61 -5.09
C VAL A 11 -18.18 29.94 -4.45
N ARG A 12 -17.77 30.92 -5.27
CA ARG A 12 -17.28 32.25 -4.86
C ARG A 12 -16.20 32.22 -3.77
N GLY A 13 -15.32 31.23 -3.82
CA GLY A 13 -14.25 30.97 -2.85
C GLY A 13 -14.48 29.72 -2.02
N ILE A 14 -13.64 28.71 -2.25
CA ILE A 14 -13.88 27.36 -1.74
C ILE A 14 -13.79 27.26 -0.23
N MET A 15 -12.86 27.97 0.43
CA MET A 15 -12.67 27.89 1.89
C MET A 15 -13.95 28.20 2.68
N SER A 16 -14.80 29.08 2.15
CA SER A 16 -16.08 29.44 2.78
C SER A 16 -17.21 28.44 2.49
N SER A 17 -17.06 27.68 1.41
CA SER A 17 -18.06 26.79 0.81
C SER A 17 -17.72 25.31 1.01
N THR A 18 -16.54 24.95 1.52
CA THR A 18 -16.04 23.57 1.70
C THR A 18 -17.04 22.67 2.41
N ILE A 19 -17.55 23.10 3.57
CA ILE A 19 -18.46 22.29 4.39
C ILE A 19 -19.80 22.06 3.68
N CYS A 20 -20.28 23.10 3.00
CA CYS A 20 -21.52 23.08 2.24
C CYS A 20 -21.40 22.14 1.04
N LEU A 21 -20.30 22.26 0.29
CA LEU A 21 -19.97 21.39 -0.82
C LEU A 21 -19.83 19.93 -0.37
N SER A 22 -19.03 19.66 0.66
CA SER A 22 -18.86 18.32 1.25
C SER A 22 -20.19 17.68 1.66
N LYS A 23 -21.05 18.45 2.34
CA LYS A 23 -22.38 17.98 2.75
C LYS A 23 -23.24 17.69 1.52
N PHE A 24 -23.28 18.59 0.56
CA PHE A 24 -24.04 18.40 -0.67
C PHE A 24 -23.59 17.16 -1.46
N LEU A 25 -22.29 17.00 -1.68
CA LEU A 25 -21.71 15.84 -2.37
C LEU A 25 -22.09 14.50 -1.71
N LYS A 26 -22.38 14.50 -0.40
CA LYS A 26 -22.89 13.36 0.35
C LYS A 26 -24.40 13.17 0.24
N ASP A 27 -25.15 14.25 0.45
CA ASP A 27 -26.60 14.20 0.61
C ASP A 27 -27.33 14.01 -0.73
N THR A 28 -26.74 14.48 -1.84
CA THR A 28 -27.39 14.42 -3.17
C THR A 28 -26.91 13.28 -4.06
N ASP A 29 -26.01 12.44 -3.54
CA ASP A 29 -25.32 11.38 -4.30
C ASP A 29 -24.74 11.88 -5.63
N CYS A 30 -24.22 13.12 -5.63
CA CYS A 30 -23.57 13.72 -6.80
C CYS A 30 -22.48 12.76 -7.34
N ASP A 31 -22.37 12.63 -8.65
CA ASP A 31 -21.30 11.83 -9.25
C ASP A 31 -20.15 12.73 -9.68
N ILE A 32 -20.47 13.89 -10.28
CA ILE A 32 -19.50 14.84 -10.82
C ILE A 32 -19.96 16.25 -10.47
N CYS A 33 -19.06 17.04 -9.89
CA CYS A 33 -19.30 18.42 -9.52
C CYS A 33 -18.21 19.31 -10.10
N VAL A 34 -18.61 20.18 -11.03
CA VAL A 34 -17.79 21.27 -11.54
C VAL A 34 -17.96 22.47 -10.62
N ILE A 35 -16.85 22.91 -10.03
CA ILE A 35 -16.80 24.11 -9.21
C ILE A 35 -16.00 25.21 -9.89
N SER A 36 -16.59 26.41 -9.92
CA SER A 36 -15.97 27.62 -10.45
C SER A 36 -15.63 28.61 -9.33
N GLU A 37 -14.64 29.46 -9.57
CA GLU A 37 -14.19 30.52 -8.65
C GLU A 37 -13.74 29.99 -7.29
N HIS A 38 -12.94 28.91 -7.27
CA HIS A 38 -12.48 28.31 -6.00
C HIS A 38 -11.46 29.19 -5.23
N LYS A 39 -10.78 30.15 -5.88
CA LYS A 39 -9.86 31.15 -5.28
C LYS A 39 -8.65 30.59 -4.54
N LEU A 40 -8.18 29.40 -4.92
CA LEU A 40 -6.95 28.82 -4.35
C LEU A 40 -5.74 29.22 -5.19
N LYS A 41 -4.57 29.25 -4.55
CA LYS A 41 -3.28 29.31 -5.24
C LYS A 41 -2.91 27.92 -5.74
N GLU A 42 -2.04 27.86 -6.73
CA GLU A 42 -1.53 26.60 -7.29
C GLU A 42 -0.95 25.66 -6.22
N ARG A 43 -0.12 26.18 -5.31
CA ARG A 43 0.42 25.44 -4.16
C ARG A 43 -0.64 24.86 -3.20
N SER A 44 -1.86 25.40 -3.23
CA SER A 44 -2.95 25.04 -2.34
C SER A 44 -4.03 24.19 -3.02
N LEU A 45 -3.86 23.83 -4.31
CA LEU A 45 -4.84 23.03 -5.05
C LEU A 45 -5.11 21.66 -4.42
N HIS A 46 -4.10 21.08 -3.75
CA HIS A 46 -4.23 19.83 -2.99
C HIS A 46 -5.35 19.88 -1.94
N TYR A 47 -5.78 21.06 -1.48
CA TYR A 47 -6.90 21.20 -0.56
C TYR A 47 -8.22 20.68 -1.17
N LEU A 48 -8.43 20.85 -2.48
CA LEU A 48 -9.68 20.47 -3.14
C LEU A 48 -9.95 18.96 -3.07
N SER A 49 -8.90 18.14 -3.15
CA SER A 49 -9.00 16.68 -3.01
C SER A 49 -9.26 16.23 -1.56
N THR A 50 -9.19 17.14 -0.59
CA THR A 50 -9.49 16.86 0.82
C THR A 50 -10.92 17.24 1.24
N ILE A 51 -11.68 17.94 0.37
CA ILE A 51 -13.01 18.46 0.70
C ILE A 51 -13.99 17.36 1.07
N GLU A 52 -14.03 16.27 0.30
CA GLU A 52 -14.88 15.13 0.60
C GLU A 52 -14.16 13.80 0.34
N ARG A 53 -14.26 12.88 1.31
CA ARG A 53 -13.64 11.56 1.22
C ARG A 53 -14.38 10.73 0.19
N GLY A 54 -13.66 10.21 -0.80
CA GLY A 54 -14.24 9.42 -1.89
C GLY A 54 -14.59 10.22 -3.13
N TYR A 55 -14.08 11.45 -3.24
CA TYR A 55 -13.99 12.20 -4.49
C TYR A 55 -12.54 12.40 -4.87
N ASN A 56 -12.25 12.25 -6.15
CA ASN A 56 -11.02 12.72 -6.76
C ASN A 56 -11.26 14.13 -7.30
N CYS A 57 -10.18 14.86 -7.56
CA CYS A 57 -10.27 16.24 -8.03
C CYS A 57 -9.22 16.49 -9.11
N ILE A 58 -9.65 17.17 -10.16
CA ILE A 58 -8.79 17.80 -11.16
C ILE A 58 -9.04 19.30 -11.06
N SER A 59 -8.00 20.12 -11.05
CA SER A 59 -8.15 21.54 -10.75
C SER A 59 -7.08 22.40 -11.40
N LYS A 60 -7.45 23.63 -11.76
CA LYS A 60 -6.55 24.65 -12.28
C LYS A 60 -6.76 25.98 -11.59
N ALA A 61 -5.66 26.67 -11.31
CA ALA A 61 -5.66 27.99 -10.71
C ALA A 61 -5.07 29.03 -11.67
N ASP A 62 -5.50 30.28 -11.54
CA ASP A 62 -4.88 31.40 -12.27
C ASP A 62 -3.44 31.61 -11.79
N ALA A 63 -2.53 31.85 -12.74
CA ALA A 63 -1.18 32.31 -12.44
C ALA A 63 -1.25 33.70 -11.78
N LEU A 64 -0.60 33.86 -10.63
CA LEU A 64 -0.46 35.17 -9.99
C LEU A 64 0.70 35.94 -10.63
N PRO A 65 0.57 37.26 -10.89
CA PRO A 65 1.69 38.06 -11.36
C PRO A 65 2.87 37.98 -10.39
N ILE A 66 4.09 37.91 -10.93
CA ILE A 66 5.33 37.87 -10.15
C ILE A 66 5.40 39.14 -9.28
N GLY A 67 5.50 38.98 -7.96
CA GLY A 67 5.51 40.08 -6.98
C GLY A 67 4.15 40.41 -6.33
N TYR A 68 3.05 39.75 -6.72
CA TYR A 68 1.72 40.02 -6.17
C TYR A 68 1.43 39.14 -4.92
N ASN A 69 1.62 39.69 -3.72
CA ASN A 69 1.32 39.02 -2.44
C ASN A 69 -0.17 39.10 -2.06
N ALA A 70 -1.03 38.42 -2.82
CA ALA A 70 -2.43 38.22 -2.41
C ALA A 70 -2.55 37.08 -1.38
N TYR A 71 -3.36 37.24 -0.33
CA TYR A 71 -3.62 36.17 0.65
C TYR A 71 -4.40 34.98 0.06
N HIS A 72 -5.09 35.18 -1.07
CA HIS A 72 -5.93 34.20 -1.77
C HIS A 72 -5.76 34.31 -3.30
N GLY A 73 -6.15 33.27 -4.05
CA GLY A 73 -6.18 33.30 -5.53
C GLY A 73 -7.36 34.16 -6.05
N LYS A 74 -7.37 34.48 -7.35
CA LYS A 74 -8.42 35.31 -7.98
C LYS A 74 -9.58 34.51 -8.58
N GLY A 75 -9.29 33.41 -9.28
CA GLY A 75 -10.29 32.54 -9.93
C GLY A 75 -10.04 31.06 -9.68
N GLY A 76 -10.11 30.27 -10.75
CA GLY A 76 -9.84 28.83 -10.75
C GLY A 76 -11.08 27.94 -10.95
N ILE A 77 -10.86 26.78 -11.55
CA ILE A 77 -11.87 25.78 -11.92
C ILE A 77 -11.44 24.42 -11.35
N ALA A 78 -12.40 23.61 -10.91
CA ALA A 78 -12.12 22.22 -10.58
C ALA A 78 -13.29 21.30 -10.91
N ILE A 79 -12.96 20.05 -11.23
CA ILE A 79 -13.90 18.96 -11.43
C ILE A 79 -13.65 17.95 -10.32
N LEU A 80 -14.59 17.89 -9.38
CA LEU A 80 -14.65 16.85 -8.38
C LEU A 80 -15.48 15.71 -8.93
N TYR A 81 -14.97 14.50 -8.87
CA TYR A 81 -15.68 13.33 -9.36
C TYR A 81 -15.54 12.19 -8.38
N LYS A 82 -16.65 11.49 -8.15
CA LYS A 82 -16.72 10.44 -7.15
C LYS A 82 -15.75 9.33 -7.51
N SER A 83 -14.87 8.94 -6.60
CA SER A 83 -13.90 7.85 -6.82
C SER A 83 -14.60 6.51 -7.12
N SER A 84 -15.89 6.39 -6.81
CA SER A 84 -16.74 5.22 -7.13
C SER A 84 -17.55 5.35 -8.42
N LEU A 85 -17.25 6.33 -9.29
CA LEU A 85 -17.79 6.39 -10.63
C LEU A 85 -17.47 5.09 -11.37
N GLN A 86 -18.45 4.57 -12.10
CA GLN A 86 -18.34 3.29 -12.83
C GLN A 86 -17.69 3.47 -14.21
N PHE A 87 -16.80 4.45 -14.32
CA PHE A 87 -16.12 4.83 -15.56
C PHE A 87 -14.63 4.91 -15.28
N SER A 88 -13.82 4.55 -16.27
CA SER A 88 -12.40 4.95 -16.25
C SER A 88 -12.36 6.44 -16.53
N VAL A 89 -11.84 7.21 -15.57
CA VAL A 89 -11.75 8.68 -15.65
C VAL A 89 -10.32 9.06 -16.00
N ASN A 90 -10.12 9.70 -17.15
CA ASN A 90 -8.84 10.27 -17.56
C ASN A 90 -8.92 11.79 -17.54
N GLU A 91 -7.87 12.45 -17.02
CA GLU A 91 -7.72 13.89 -17.13
C GLU A 91 -7.31 14.27 -18.55
N ILE A 92 -7.93 15.32 -19.10
CA ILE A 92 -7.47 15.94 -20.35
C ILE A 92 -6.44 17.01 -19.97
N SER A 93 -5.17 16.60 -19.88
CA SER A 93 -4.07 17.44 -19.39
C SER A 93 -3.74 18.62 -20.29
N ASP A 94 -3.96 18.47 -21.61
CA ASP A 94 -3.40 19.37 -22.63
C ASP A 94 -4.29 20.60 -22.91
N ILE A 95 -5.01 21.08 -21.91
CA ILE A 95 -5.86 22.26 -22.01
C ILE A 95 -5.06 23.49 -21.57
N ASN A 96 -4.69 24.36 -22.52
CA ASN A 96 -3.95 25.60 -22.24
C ASN A 96 -4.84 26.73 -21.71
N SER A 97 -5.48 26.52 -20.55
CA SER A 97 -6.31 27.51 -19.86
C SER A 97 -6.35 27.19 -18.36
N SER A 98 -6.32 28.23 -17.51
CA SER A 98 -6.57 28.13 -16.06
C SER A 98 -8.06 28.12 -15.69
N ARG A 99 -8.93 28.33 -16.68
CA ARG A 99 -10.39 28.50 -16.55
C ARG A 99 -11.18 27.33 -17.10
N ILE A 100 -10.51 26.41 -17.81
CA ILE A 100 -11.13 25.22 -18.40
C ILE A 100 -10.39 23.97 -17.92
N ALA A 101 -11.15 23.01 -17.40
CA ALA A 101 -10.69 21.66 -17.05
C ALA A 101 -11.53 20.62 -17.80
N GLY A 102 -10.96 19.44 -18.08
CA GLY A 102 -11.63 18.41 -18.85
C GLY A 102 -11.35 17.01 -18.31
N ILE A 103 -12.37 16.16 -18.32
CA ILE A 103 -12.25 14.73 -18.05
C ILE A 103 -12.90 13.91 -19.14
N GLU A 104 -12.33 12.75 -19.42
CA GLU A 104 -12.92 11.70 -20.23
C GLU A 104 -13.44 10.59 -19.31
N LEU A 105 -14.71 10.24 -19.46
CA LEU A 105 -15.32 9.05 -18.88
C LEU A 105 -15.40 7.97 -19.96
N LYS A 106 -14.48 7.00 -19.92
CA LYS A 106 -14.51 5.86 -20.85
C LYS A 106 -15.57 4.84 -20.42
N ASN A 107 -16.45 4.50 -21.36
CA ASN A 107 -17.44 3.43 -21.24
C ASN A 107 -17.26 2.43 -22.39
N GLN A 108 -17.17 1.13 -22.07
CA GLN A 108 -16.88 0.07 -23.05
C GLN A 108 -18.06 -0.24 -23.99
N SER A 109 -19.28 0.23 -23.70
CA SER A 109 -20.48 -0.21 -24.41
C SER A 109 -21.04 0.78 -25.45
N TYR A 110 -20.68 2.07 -25.43
CA TYR A 110 -21.26 3.08 -26.36
C TYR A 110 -20.44 4.38 -26.48
N GLY A 111 -19.12 4.34 -26.26
CA GLY A 111 -18.21 5.45 -26.53
C GLY A 111 -17.88 6.33 -25.31
N SER A 112 -16.88 7.20 -25.45
CA SER A 112 -16.42 8.10 -24.39
C SER A 112 -17.42 9.23 -24.12
N LEU A 113 -17.52 9.66 -22.87
CA LEU A 113 -18.24 10.86 -22.46
C LEU A 113 -17.24 11.89 -21.92
N PHE A 114 -17.11 13.02 -22.61
CA PHE A 114 -16.21 14.10 -22.24
C PHE A 114 -16.97 15.18 -21.47
N ILE A 115 -16.41 15.61 -20.34
CA ILE A 115 -16.99 16.67 -19.51
C ILE A 115 -15.97 17.78 -19.36
N PHE A 116 -16.35 18.98 -19.82
CA PHE A 116 -15.56 20.20 -19.71
C PHE A 116 -16.17 21.12 -18.65
N GLY A 117 -15.38 21.43 -17.62
CA GLY A 117 -15.69 22.48 -16.66
C GLY A 117 -15.18 23.82 -17.15
N ALA A 118 -16.01 24.87 -17.19
CA ALA A 118 -15.64 26.19 -17.69
C ALA A 118 -16.01 27.33 -16.72
N TYR A 119 -15.08 28.27 -16.54
CA TYR A 119 -15.28 29.54 -15.82
C TYR A 119 -14.85 30.73 -16.69
N LEU A 120 -15.75 31.17 -17.57
CA LEU A 120 -15.43 32.21 -18.55
C LEU A 120 -15.28 33.60 -17.91
N PRO A 121 -14.43 34.50 -18.44
CA PRO A 121 -14.15 35.80 -17.82
C PRO A 121 -15.39 36.67 -17.60
N SER A 122 -15.52 37.24 -16.40
CA SER A 122 -16.57 38.20 -16.05
C SER A 122 -16.21 39.66 -16.34
N ASP A 123 -14.97 39.95 -16.71
CA ASP A 123 -14.44 41.30 -16.95
C ASP A 123 -15.07 42.03 -18.15
N ASP A 124 -14.83 43.33 -18.32
CA ASP A 124 -15.40 44.05 -19.47
C ASP A 124 -14.68 43.74 -20.81
N SER A 125 -13.63 42.92 -20.79
CA SER A 125 -12.84 42.57 -21.98
C SER A 125 -13.54 41.48 -22.79
N ILE A 126 -14.16 41.89 -23.90
CA ILE A 126 -14.73 40.94 -24.85
C ILE A 126 -13.67 40.04 -25.50
N GLU A 127 -12.43 40.51 -25.64
CA GLU A 127 -11.34 39.75 -26.25
C GLU A 127 -10.84 38.63 -25.32
N ASN A 128 -10.74 38.89 -24.01
CA ASN A 128 -10.44 37.83 -23.04
C ASN A 128 -11.53 36.75 -23.06
N TYR A 129 -12.80 37.17 -23.13
CA TYR A 129 -13.94 36.27 -23.21
C TYR A 129 -13.89 35.40 -24.47
N LYS A 130 -13.68 36.00 -25.65
CA LYS A 130 -13.56 35.28 -26.92
C LYS A 130 -12.38 34.30 -26.92
N SER A 131 -11.24 34.70 -26.35
CA SER A 131 -10.05 33.84 -26.28
C SER A 131 -10.35 32.52 -25.54
N GLU A 132 -10.93 32.60 -24.34
CA GLU A 132 -11.31 31.41 -23.57
C GLU A 132 -12.45 30.62 -24.24
N LEU A 133 -13.43 31.31 -24.83
CA LEU A 133 -14.52 30.66 -25.57
C LEU A 133 -13.99 29.90 -26.80
N ASN A 134 -12.98 30.42 -27.51
CA ASN A 134 -12.34 29.76 -28.64
C ASN A 134 -11.56 28.50 -28.22
N ILE A 135 -10.95 28.48 -27.02
CA ILE A 135 -10.32 27.27 -26.49
C ILE A 135 -11.38 26.19 -26.26
N LEU A 136 -12.51 26.57 -25.65
CA LEU A 136 -13.64 25.66 -25.43
C LEU A 136 -14.26 25.17 -26.76
N ASP A 137 -14.34 26.06 -27.76
CA ASP A 137 -14.78 25.77 -29.13
C ASP A 137 -13.92 24.70 -29.81
N ASN A 138 -12.60 24.85 -29.74
CA ASN A 138 -11.65 23.88 -30.28
C ASN A 138 -11.73 22.53 -29.58
N LEU A 139 -11.83 22.53 -28.24
CA LEU A 139 -11.96 21.29 -27.46
C LEU A 139 -13.25 20.56 -27.83
N TYR A 140 -14.38 21.26 -27.87
CA TYR A 140 -15.65 20.64 -28.24
C TYR A 140 -15.60 20.08 -29.66
N THR A 141 -15.11 20.87 -30.62
CA THR A 141 -14.98 20.45 -32.03
C THR A 141 -14.15 19.17 -32.17
N TYR A 142 -13.05 19.06 -31.43
CA TYR A 142 -12.19 17.88 -31.47
C TYR A 142 -12.82 16.67 -30.79
N TYR A 143 -13.28 16.83 -29.53
CA TYR A 143 -13.70 15.69 -28.71
C TYR A 143 -15.10 15.15 -29.06
N SER A 144 -15.97 15.98 -29.65
CA SER A 144 -17.30 15.55 -30.10
C SER A 144 -17.27 14.49 -31.21
N VAL A 145 -16.13 14.36 -31.92
CA VAL A 145 -15.90 13.30 -32.91
C VAL A 145 -15.73 11.93 -32.25
N TYR A 146 -15.17 11.89 -31.03
CA TYR A 146 -14.82 10.65 -30.33
C TYR A 146 -15.88 10.20 -29.32
N GLY A 147 -16.88 11.03 -29.06
CA GLY A 147 -17.87 10.74 -28.03
C GLY A 147 -18.81 11.90 -27.73
N ASN A 148 -19.66 11.71 -26.73
CA ASN A 148 -20.57 12.76 -26.30
C ASN A 148 -19.83 13.80 -25.45
N CYS A 149 -20.23 15.06 -25.54
CA CYS A 149 -19.61 16.16 -24.80
C CYS A 149 -20.64 16.90 -23.94
N ILE A 150 -20.26 17.20 -22.70
CA ILE A 150 -20.99 18.08 -21.78
C ILE A 150 -20.07 19.22 -21.37
N ILE A 151 -20.60 20.44 -21.37
CA ILE A 151 -19.95 21.64 -20.86
C ILE A 151 -20.74 22.10 -19.63
N ALA A 152 -20.06 22.32 -18.51
CA ALA A 152 -20.67 22.71 -17.26
C ALA A 152 -19.89 23.83 -16.57
N GLY A 153 -20.57 24.81 -15.98
CA GLY A 153 -19.94 25.85 -15.18
C GLY A 153 -20.54 27.24 -15.38
N ASP A 154 -19.79 28.26 -14.98
CA ASP A 154 -20.19 29.67 -15.03
C ASP A 154 -19.64 30.29 -16.32
N LEU A 155 -20.54 30.55 -17.26
CA LEU A 155 -20.21 31.08 -18.59
C LEU A 155 -20.23 32.60 -18.64
N ASN A 156 -20.59 33.28 -17.55
CA ASN A 156 -20.65 34.75 -17.42
C ASN A 156 -21.40 35.49 -18.55
N ALA A 157 -22.28 34.78 -19.27
CA ALA A 157 -23.13 35.30 -20.33
C ALA A 157 -24.40 34.46 -20.43
N SER A 158 -25.47 35.03 -20.97
CA SER A 158 -26.74 34.32 -21.06
C SER A 158 -26.95 33.69 -22.44
N CYS A 159 -27.49 32.47 -22.42
CA CYS A 159 -28.06 31.80 -23.59
C CYS A 159 -29.54 32.16 -23.80
N LEU A 160 -30.14 32.96 -22.91
CA LEU A 160 -31.55 33.31 -22.94
C LEU A 160 -31.76 34.75 -23.40
N ASP A 161 -32.57 34.94 -24.44
CA ASP A 161 -32.82 36.27 -25.02
C ASP A 161 -33.44 37.26 -24.02
N LYS A 162 -34.27 36.76 -23.10
CA LYS A 162 -34.91 37.57 -22.04
C LYS A 162 -33.92 38.15 -21.02
N ASP A 163 -32.76 37.51 -20.83
CA ASP A 163 -31.75 37.94 -19.84
C ASP A 163 -30.71 38.89 -20.45
N ARG A 164 -30.70 39.04 -21.78
CA ARG A 164 -29.78 39.94 -22.50
C ARG A 164 -29.75 41.37 -21.94
N PRO A 165 -30.89 42.03 -21.64
CA PRO A 165 -30.88 43.38 -21.07
C PRO A 165 -30.19 43.49 -19.69
N MET A 166 -30.08 42.37 -18.96
CA MET A 166 -29.54 42.31 -17.60
C MET A 166 -28.11 41.75 -17.55
N SER A 167 -27.63 41.21 -18.67
CA SER A 167 -26.31 40.59 -18.85
C SER A 167 -25.46 41.34 -19.88
N ASN A 168 -24.21 40.91 -20.10
CA ASN A 168 -23.38 41.53 -21.13
C ASN A 168 -23.84 41.06 -22.52
N ASN A 169 -24.46 41.97 -23.27
CA ASN A 169 -25.02 41.69 -24.61
C ASN A 169 -23.98 41.15 -25.60
N TYR A 170 -22.74 41.65 -25.57
CA TYR A 170 -21.72 41.22 -26.52
C TYR A 170 -21.25 39.80 -26.22
N LYS A 171 -20.98 39.48 -24.95
CA LYS A 171 -20.62 38.14 -24.53
C LYS A 171 -21.73 37.13 -24.81
N SER A 172 -22.98 37.51 -24.53
CA SER A 172 -24.15 36.66 -24.78
C SER A 172 -24.33 36.37 -26.27
N LYS A 173 -24.06 37.34 -27.16
CA LYS A 173 -24.03 37.10 -28.62
C LYS A 173 -22.96 36.11 -29.04
N GLU A 174 -21.73 36.22 -28.52
CA GLU A 174 -20.66 35.28 -28.85
C GLU A 174 -20.94 33.87 -28.31
N LEU A 175 -21.44 33.76 -27.08
CA LEU A 175 -21.86 32.48 -26.51
C LEU A 175 -22.98 31.83 -27.34
N LEU A 176 -23.98 32.61 -27.78
CA LEU A 176 -25.07 32.10 -28.62
C LEU A 176 -24.58 31.63 -29.99
N LYS A 177 -23.58 32.29 -30.60
CA LYS A 177 -22.95 31.80 -31.82
C LYS A 177 -22.29 30.44 -31.61
N PHE A 178 -21.54 30.28 -30.51
CA PHE A 178 -20.91 29.00 -30.14
C PHE A 178 -21.96 27.90 -29.91
N VAL A 179 -23.00 28.18 -29.12
CA VAL A 179 -24.09 27.24 -28.83
C VAL A 179 -24.82 26.82 -30.10
N SER A 180 -25.13 27.78 -30.98
CA SER A 180 -25.84 27.51 -32.24
C SER A 180 -24.98 26.71 -33.23
N ARG A 181 -23.69 27.02 -33.33
CA ARG A 181 -22.75 26.32 -34.23
C ARG A 181 -22.66 24.83 -33.90
N HIS A 182 -22.63 24.50 -32.62
CA HIS A 182 -22.46 23.12 -32.14
C HIS A 182 -23.77 22.41 -31.80
N HIS A 183 -24.92 23.04 -32.09
CA HIS A 183 -26.24 22.51 -31.76
C HIS A 183 -26.34 22.08 -30.28
N LEU A 184 -25.75 22.88 -29.40
CA LEU A 184 -25.74 22.62 -27.96
C LEU A 184 -27.11 22.95 -27.37
N LEU A 185 -27.64 22.00 -26.61
CA LEU A 185 -28.86 22.17 -25.85
C LEU A 185 -28.49 22.40 -24.39
N TYR A 186 -29.06 23.45 -23.79
CA TYR A 186 -29.02 23.57 -22.34
C TYR A 186 -30.13 22.70 -21.75
N ALA A 187 -29.82 22.01 -20.66
CA ALA A 187 -30.68 20.99 -20.07
C ALA A 187 -32.05 21.49 -19.53
N GLY A 188 -32.35 22.80 -19.62
CA GLY A 188 -33.63 23.40 -19.20
C GLY A 188 -34.59 23.81 -20.34
N GLY A 189 -34.33 23.44 -21.60
CA GLY A 189 -35.08 23.93 -22.77
C GLY A 189 -36.56 23.47 -22.85
N GLU A 190 -36.80 22.17 -22.99
CA GLU A 190 -38.16 21.59 -23.13
C GLU A 190 -38.66 20.87 -21.85
N ILE A 191 -37.75 20.54 -20.93
CA ILE A 191 -38.07 19.88 -19.67
C ILE A 191 -38.38 20.94 -18.61
N GLN A 192 -39.44 20.74 -17.83
CA GLN A 192 -39.82 21.64 -16.74
C GLN A 192 -38.66 21.78 -15.73
N ILE A 193 -38.03 22.95 -15.71
CA ILE A 193 -37.00 23.31 -14.73
C ILE A 193 -37.63 23.32 -13.34
N LYS A 194 -37.05 22.57 -12.40
CA LYS A 194 -37.40 22.69 -10.98
C LYS A 194 -36.53 23.75 -10.29
N GLY A 195 -37.14 24.47 -9.36
CA GLY A 195 -36.50 25.55 -8.62
C GLY A 195 -36.55 26.90 -9.36
N PRO A 196 -35.66 27.85 -9.02
CA PRO A 196 -35.63 29.18 -9.64
C PRO A 196 -35.33 29.13 -11.14
N ASN A 197 -35.69 30.20 -11.86
CA ASN A 197 -35.40 30.36 -13.28
C ASN A 197 -34.13 31.19 -13.57
N TYR A 198 -33.28 31.35 -12.55
CA TYR A 198 -32.01 32.08 -12.59
C TYR A 198 -30.95 31.35 -11.78
N SER A 199 -29.69 31.44 -12.19
CA SER A 199 -28.57 30.94 -11.39
C SER A 199 -27.88 32.05 -10.59
N TYR A 200 -27.88 33.29 -11.09
CA TYR A 200 -27.24 34.42 -10.43
C TYR A 200 -28.25 35.26 -9.63
N ILE A 201 -28.11 35.26 -8.30
CA ILE A 201 -29.13 35.80 -7.37
C ILE A 201 -29.30 37.31 -7.52
N THR A 202 -28.21 38.06 -7.67
CA THR A 202 -28.23 39.53 -7.57
C THR A 202 -29.05 40.17 -8.69
N LYS A 203 -28.91 39.68 -9.92
CA LYS A 203 -29.64 40.19 -11.09
C LYS A 203 -30.76 39.26 -11.55
N GLN A 204 -30.97 38.12 -10.89
CA GLN A 204 -31.91 37.10 -11.34
C GLN A 204 -31.71 36.70 -12.82
N THR A 205 -30.44 36.50 -13.22
CA THR A 205 -30.06 36.09 -14.58
C THR A 205 -29.52 34.67 -14.61
N MET A 206 -29.65 33.98 -15.74
CA MET A 206 -29.05 32.66 -15.95
C MET A 206 -27.63 32.77 -16.54
N LEU A 207 -26.61 32.43 -15.75
CA LEU A 207 -25.18 32.51 -16.14
C LEU A 207 -24.44 31.18 -16.03
N ASP A 208 -24.94 30.26 -15.20
CA ASP A 208 -24.35 28.94 -14.96
C ASP A 208 -25.12 27.90 -15.79
N TYR A 209 -24.45 27.12 -16.62
CA TYR A 209 -25.11 26.19 -17.55
C TYR A 209 -24.54 24.79 -17.45
N ILE A 210 -25.39 23.81 -17.83
CA ILE A 210 -24.96 22.47 -18.26
C ILE A 210 -25.47 22.32 -19.70
N LEU A 211 -24.56 22.45 -20.65
CA LEU A 211 -24.79 22.35 -22.09
C LEU A 211 -24.37 20.96 -22.57
N CYS A 212 -25.16 20.34 -23.43
CA CYS A 212 -24.90 19.01 -23.95
C CYS A 212 -25.36 18.87 -25.41
N ASN A 213 -24.83 17.88 -26.13
CA ASN A 213 -25.32 17.55 -27.47
C ASN A 213 -26.68 16.85 -27.42
N GLU A 214 -27.36 16.77 -28.56
CA GLU A 214 -28.71 16.18 -28.68
C GLU A 214 -28.81 14.74 -28.12
N SER A 215 -27.77 13.93 -28.34
CA SER A 215 -27.68 12.56 -27.82
C SER A 215 -27.76 12.50 -26.29
N MET A 216 -27.01 13.37 -25.59
CA MET A 216 -27.07 13.46 -24.13
C MET A 216 -28.35 14.13 -23.64
N TYR A 217 -28.87 15.10 -24.40
CA TYR A 217 -30.14 15.75 -24.07
C TYR A 217 -31.30 14.75 -24.03
N ARG A 218 -31.37 13.80 -24.98
CA ARG A 218 -32.37 12.71 -24.97
C ARG A 218 -32.24 11.78 -23.76
N LYS A 219 -31.07 11.73 -23.13
CA LYS A 219 -30.79 10.94 -21.92
C LYS A 219 -31.02 11.75 -20.64
N LEU A 220 -31.33 13.03 -20.74
CA LEU A 220 -31.57 13.89 -19.58
C LEU A 220 -32.89 13.50 -18.91
N ARG A 221 -32.78 13.07 -17.65
CA ARG A 221 -33.93 12.71 -16.82
C ARG A 221 -34.45 13.89 -16.01
N TYR A 222 -33.52 14.74 -15.57
CA TYR A 222 -33.78 15.74 -14.55
C TYR A 222 -32.89 16.95 -14.70
N TYR A 223 -33.46 18.14 -14.54
CA TYR A 223 -32.73 19.40 -14.48
C TYR A 223 -33.34 20.32 -13.42
N GLU A 224 -32.50 20.79 -12.49
CA GLU A 224 -32.91 21.61 -11.35
C GLU A 224 -31.89 22.70 -11.06
N ILE A 225 -32.39 23.87 -10.71
CA ILE A 225 -31.60 24.92 -10.08
C ILE A 225 -31.95 24.91 -8.61
N LEU A 226 -30.95 24.68 -7.76
CA LEU A 226 -31.16 24.53 -6.33
C LEU A 226 -31.44 25.90 -5.69
N ASP A 227 -32.41 25.93 -4.78
CA ASP A 227 -32.86 27.13 -4.12
C ASP A 227 -31.78 27.74 -3.21
N GLU A 228 -31.90 29.04 -2.94
CA GLU A 228 -30.93 29.75 -2.09
C GLU A 228 -30.81 29.10 -0.70
N GLY A 229 -29.59 28.62 -0.39
CA GLY A 229 -29.23 27.98 0.87
C GLY A 229 -29.66 26.52 1.03
N GLU A 230 -30.02 25.83 -0.06
CA GLU A 230 -30.05 24.37 -0.10
C GLU A 230 -28.64 23.79 0.06
N ILE A 231 -27.68 24.29 -0.72
CA ILE A 231 -26.26 23.93 -0.58
C ILE A 231 -25.53 24.90 0.34
N SER A 232 -25.53 26.19 -0.01
CA SER A 232 -24.70 27.21 0.62
C SER A 232 -25.39 28.55 0.72
N SER A 233 -25.06 29.29 1.77
CA SER A 233 -25.51 30.68 1.99
C SER A 233 -24.36 31.69 1.84
N THR A 234 -23.28 31.31 1.15
CA THR A 234 -22.09 32.16 0.92
C THR A 234 -21.86 32.53 -0.54
N SER A 235 -22.36 31.72 -1.48
CA SER A 235 -22.33 32.05 -2.91
C SER A 235 -23.58 32.83 -3.31
N ASP A 236 -23.42 33.78 -4.24
CA ASP A 236 -24.52 34.44 -4.95
C ASP A 236 -24.88 33.74 -6.27
N HIS A 237 -24.29 32.56 -6.51
CA HIS A 237 -24.67 31.64 -7.57
C HIS A 237 -25.37 30.41 -6.99
N LEU A 238 -26.47 30.06 -7.62
CA LEU A 238 -27.25 28.87 -7.35
C LEU A 238 -26.67 27.69 -8.13
N PRO A 239 -26.53 26.51 -7.50
CA PRO A 239 -26.05 25.31 -8.16
C PRO A 239 -27.05 24.80 -9.20
N VAL A 240 -26.53 24.38 -10.35
CA VAL A 240 -27.30 23.78 -11.45
C VAL A 240 -27.03 22.29 -11.47
N VAL A 241 -28.09 21.48 -11.46
CA VAL A 241 -28.03 20.01 -11.37
C VAL A 241 -28.68 19.39 -12.60
N ALA A 242 -28.00 18.41 -13.20
CA ALA A 242 -28.53 17.59 -14.29
C ALA A 242 -28.32 16.11 -13.98
N GLU A 243 -29.33 15.26 -14.21
CA GLU A 243 -29.21 13.80 -14.14
C GLU A 243 -29.40 13.19 -15.51
N PHE A 244 -28.39 12.48 -16.00
CA PHE A 244 -28.41 11.80 -17.30
C PHE A 244 -28.51 10.29 -17.09
N VAL A 245 -29.45 9.63 -17.77
CA VAL A 245 -29.54 8.17 -17.82
C VAL A 245 -28.41 7.64 -18.70
N ILE A 246 -27.60 6.74 -18.16
CA ILE A 246 -26.48 6.13 -18.88
C ILE A 246 -26.57 4.62 -18.67
N ASP A 247 -26.20 3.84 -19.68
CA ASP A 247 -26.35 2.38 -19.64
C ASP A 247 -25.17 1.72 -18.91
N SER A 248 -24.75 2.16 -17.72
CA SER A 248 -23.57 1.54 -17.09
C SER A 248 -23.92 0.20 -16.47
N ASN A 249 -23.08 -0.81 -16.73
CA ASN A 249 -23.08 -2.04 -15.94
C ASN A 249 -22.45 -1.72 -14.59
N PRO A 250 -23.16 -1.93 -13.46
CA PRO A 250 -22.64 -1.49 -12.19
C PRO A 250 -21.46 -2.32 -11.69
N HIS A 251 -20.24 -1.77 -11.84
CA HIS A 251 -19.01 -2.31 -11.21
C HIS A 251 -18.92 -2.05 -9.69
N ARG A 252 -20.03 -2.12 -8.96
CA ARG A 252 -20.01 -2.02 -7.48
C ARG A 252 -20.07 -3.42 -6.89
N VAL A 253 -19.18 -3.69 -5.94
CA VAL A 253 -19.33 -4.83 -5.03
C VAL A 253 -20.63 -4.61 -4.24
N MET A 254 -21.72 -5.28 -4.64
CA MET A 254 -22.86 -5.46 -3.75
C MET A 254 -22.34 -6.27 -2.56
N ASN A 255 -22.39 -5.73 -1.34
CA ASN A 255 -22.11 -6.54 -0.17
C ASN A 255 -23.34 -7.44 0.02
N SER A 256 -23.36 -8.60 -0.64
CA SER A 256 -24.42 -9.61 -0.52
C SER A 256 -24.37 -10.36 0.81
N CYS A 257 -23.30 -10.19 1.60
CA CYS A 257 -23.10 -10.90 2.85
C CYS A 257 -23.60 -10.06 4.04
N ASP A 258 -24.33 -10.69 4.96
CA ASP A 258 -24.82 -10.02 6.17
C ASP A 258 -23.66 -9.41 6.97
N LYS A 259 -23.97 -8.45 7.84
CA LYS A 259 -22.94 -7.90 8.72
C LYS A 259 -22.57 -8.95 9.77
N LEU A 260 -21.27 -9.24 9.89
CA LEU A 260 -20.74 -10.06 10.98
C LEU A 260 -20.91 -9.36 12.34
N PRO A 261 -20.98 -10.11 13.45
CA PRO A 261 -21.01 -9.56 14.80
C PRO A 261 -19.81 -8.66 15.12
N ALA A 262 -20.06 -7.53 15.79
CA ALA A 262 -19.06 -6.53 16.13
C ALA A 262 -18.47 -6.74 17.52
N TRP A 263 -17.80 -7.88 17.74
CA TRP A 263 -17.21 -8.28 19.03
C TRP A 263 -16.34 -7.21 19.69
N HIS A 264 -15.71 -6.31 18.94
CA HIS A 264 -14.89 -5.22 19.49
C HIS A 264 -15.68 -4.08 20.17
N LYS A 265 -17.02 -4.14 20.14
CA LYS A 265 -17.93 -3.16 20.78
C LYS A 265 -18.81 -3.78 21.87
N VAL A 266 -18.60 -5.05 22.18
CA VAL A 266 -19.41 -5.80 23.13
C VAL A 266 -19.08 -5.37 24.56
N SER A 267 -20.10 -5.30 25.43
CA SER A 267 -19.91 -5.15 26.88
C SER A 267 -19.82 -6.50 27.58
N ASP A 268 -19.33 -6.53 28.82
CA ASP A 268 -19.26 -7.76 29.62
C ASP A 268 -20.64 -8.39 29.85
N ALA A 269 -21.68 -7.56 30.00
CA ALA A 269 -23.06 -8.03 30.12
C ALA A 269 -23.53 -8.78 28.87
N GLN A 270 -23.21 -8.27 27.68
CA GLN A 270 -23.54 -8.92 26.40
C GLN A 270 -22.74 -10.21 26.19
N ILE A 271 -21.48 -10.27 26.64
CA ILE A 271 -20.70 -11.51 26.64
C ILE A 271 -21.35 -12.56 27.55
N ASN A 272 -21.81 -12.15 28.74
CA ASN A 272 -22.47 -13.08 29.67
C ASN A 272 -23.81 -13.57 29.11
N GLU A 273 -24.57 -12.71 28.44
CA GLU A 273 -25.81 -13.12 27.75
C GLU A 273 -25.52 -14.10 26.61
N TYR A 274 -24.48 -13.85 25.80
CA TYR A 274 -24.04 -14.78 24.77
C TYR A 274 -23.71 -16.17 25.35
N LYS A 275 -22.95 -16.24 26.46
CA LYS A 275 -22.65 -17.52 27.13
C LYS A 275 -23.91 -18.23 27.61
N LYS A 276 -24.86 -17.48 28.19
CA LYS A 276 -26.11 -18.03 28.69
C LYS A 276 -26.95 -18.65 27.56
N LEU A 277 -27.05 -17.95 26.42
CA LEU A 277 -27.76 -18.43 25.24
C LEU A 277 -27.13 -19.69 24.61
N LEU A 278 -25.85 -19.94 24.88
CA LEU A 278 -25.15 -21.12 24.38
C LEU A 278 -25.36 -22.37 25.23
N ASN A 279 -25.57 -22.25 26.54
CA ASN A 279 -25.52 -23.39 27.46
C ASN A 279 -26.47 -24.53 27.06
N ASP A 280 -27.78 -24.29 27.09
CA ASP A 280 -28.76 -25.36 26.87
C ASP A 280 -28.66 -25.97 25.46
N PRO A 281 -28.55 -25.18 24.35
CA PRO A 281 -28.42 -25.75 23.02
C PRO A 281 -27.13 -26.56 22.83
N VAL A 282 -26.02 -26.11 23.41
CA VAL A 282 -24.74 -26.84 23.32
C VAL A 282 -24.77 -28.13 24.14
N ASP A 283 -25.35 -28.11 25.34
CA ASP A 283 -25.48 -29.33 26.16
C ASP A 283 -26.36 -30.38 25.47
N MET A 284 -27.48 -29.96 24.87
CA MET A 284 -28.33 -30.83 24.05
C MET A 284 -27.56 -31.45 22.87
N LEU A 285 -26.71 -30.66 22.22
CA LEU A 285 -25.88 -31.13 21.11
C LEU A 285 -24.83 -32.15 21.59
N ILE A 286 -24.22 -31.94 22.76
CA ILE A 286 -23.28 -32.90 23.37
C ILE A 286 -23.99 -34.22 23.72
N ASP A 287 -25.19 -34.16 24.28
CA ASP A 287 -25.97 -35.36 24.61
C ASP A 287 -26.38 -36.14 23.36
N LYS A 288 -26.69 -35.42 22.27
CA LYS A 288 -26.91 -36.00 20.94
C LYS A 288 -25.66 -36.78 20.47
N MET A 289 -24.47 -36.19 20.58
CA MET A 289 -23.20 -36.86 20.22
C MET A 289 -22.94 -38.14 21.02
N ARG A 290 -23.42 -38.22 22.27
CA ARG A 290 -23.24 -39.39 23.14
C ARG A 290 -24.26 -40.50 22.89
N SER A 291 -25.43 -40.16 22.35
CA SER A 291 -26.57 -41.07 22.23
C SER A 291 -26.53 -41.96 20.98
N PHE A 292 -25.73 -41.61 19.97
CA PHE A 292 -25.64 -42.37 18.72
C PHE A 292 -24.34 -43.19 18.64
N SER A 293 -24.43 -44.43 18.15
CA SER A 293 -23.27 -45.30 17.88
C SER A 293 -22.41 -44.79 16.72
N TYR A 294 -23.04 -44.16 15.73
CA TYR A 294 -22.40 -43.46 14.63
C TYR A 294 -22.92 -42.02 14.59
N VAL A 295 -22.00 -41.07 14.65
CA VAL A 295 -22.32 -39.63 14.66
C VAL A 295 -21.92 -39.03 13.32
N ASP A 296 -22.87 -38.40 12.63
CA ASP A 296 -22.58 -37.62 11.44
C ASP A 296 -21.87 -36.31 11.84
N ILE A 297 -20.56 -36.28 11.62
CA ILE A 297 -19.69 -35.16 12.00
C ILE A 297 -20.01 -33.87 11.21
N ASP A 298 -20.55 -34.00 10.00
CA ASP A 298 -20.94 -32.86 9.18
C ASP A 298 -22.20 -32.20 9.78
N ALA A 299 -23.23 -32.99 10.08
CA ALA A 299 -24.46 -32.51 10.71
C ALA A 299 -24.21 -31.87 12.09
N ILE A 300 -23.34 -32.48 12.91
CA ILE A 300 -22.97 -31.94 14.22
C ILE A 300 -22.25 -30.59 14.10
N ASN A 301 -21.30 -30.48 13.16
CA ASN A 301 -20.59 -29.23 12.95
C ASN A 301 -21.55 -28.11 12.51
N ASP A 302 -22.47 -28.41 11.60
CA ASP A 302 -23.40 -27.42 11.07
C ASP A 302 -24.39 -26.95 12.14
N GLU A 303 -24.88 -27.87 12.98
CA GLU A 303 -25.71 -27.54 14.14
C GLU A 303 -24.95 -26.67 15.15
N PHE A 304 -23.69 -27.00 15.45
CA PHE A 304 -22.84 -26.18 16.34
C PHE A 304 -22.61 -24.77 15.79
N VAL A 305 -22.28 -24.63 14.51
CA VAL A 305 -22.10 -23.34 13.84
C VAL A 305 -23.38 -22.51 13.90
N ASN A 306 -24.55 -23.13 13.68
CA ASN A 306 -25.85 -22.46 13.75
C ASN A 306 -26.17 -21.96 15.17
N ILE A 307 -25.84 -22.74 16.20
CA ILE A 307 -25.99 -22.34 17.61
C ILE A 307 -25.14 -21.09 17.90
N LEU A 308 -23.87 -21.08 17.49
CA LEU A 308 -22.97 -19.94 17.68
C LEU A 308 -23.51 -18.67 17.01
N HIS A 309 -23.95 -18.77 15.75
CA HIS A 309 -24.50 -17.62 15.01
C HIS A 309 -25.80 -17.11 15.61
N THR A 310 -26.71 -18.00 16.00
CA THR A 310 -28.00 -17.63 16.60
C THR A 310 -27.80 -16.87 17.91
N ALA A 311 -26.93 -17.39 18.79
CA ALA A 311 -26.60 -16.71 20.04
C ALA A 311 -25.93 -15.35 19.80
N ALA A 312 -25.00 -15.27 18.83
CA ALA A 312 -24.32 -14.03 18.50
C ALA A 312 -25.26 -12.97 17.89
N ASP A 313 -26.20 -13.38 17.03
CA ASP A 313 -27.16 -12.48 16.40
C ASP A 313 -28.14 -11.83 17.39
N ILE A 314 -28.43 -12.52 18.51
CA ILE A 314 -29.26 -12.00 19.60
C ILE A 314 -28.43 -11.10 20.53
N ALA A 315 -27.26 -11.56 20.97
CA ALA A 315 -26.51 -10.89 22.05
C ALA A 315 -25.56 -9.79 21.57
N ILE A 316 -25.05 -9.87 20.34
CA ILE A 316 -23.90 -9.09 19.88
C ILE A 316 -24.33 -8.07 18.82
N PRO A 317 -23.97 -6.78 18.97
CA PRO A 317 -24.36 -5.77 18.01
C PRO A 317 -23.70 -5.99 16.63
N LYS A 318 -24.45 -5.77 15.55
CA LYS A 318 -23.91 -5.67 14.19
C LYS A 318 -23.54 -4.22 13.90
N CYS A 319 -22.28 -3.93 13.57
CA CYS A 319 -21.87 -2.55 13.25
C CYS A 319 -21.88 -2.28 11.74
N GLY A 320 -22.62 -1.26 11.31
CA GLY A 320 -22.39 -0.60 10.02
C GLY A 320 -21.35 0.50 10.16
N PHE A 321 -20.48 0.64 9.15
CA PHE A 321 -19.71 1.86 8.98
C PHE A 321 -20.66 2.96 8.47
N ASN A 322 -20.78 4.08 9.20
CA ASN A 322 -21.50 5.27 8.72
C ASN A 322 -20.47 6.28 8.17
N PRO A 323 -20.31 6.40 6.84
CA PRO A 323 -19.37 7.36 6.24
C PRO A 323 -19.75 8.83 6.47
N HIS A 324 -20.97 9.13 6.93
CA HIS A 324 -21.52 10.49 7.02
C HIS A 324 -21.34 11.15 8.39
N THR A 325 -20.93 10.41 9.42
CA THR A 325 -20.61 11.00 10.72
C THR A 325 -19.23 11.65 10.67
N LYS A 326 -19.19 12.99 10.65
CA LYS A 326 -17.96 13.74 10.85
C LYS A 326 -17.44 13.43 12.26
N PRO A 327 -16.20 12.95 12.43
CA PRO A 327 -15.73 12.46 13.72
C PRO A 327 -15.62 13.56 14.80
N TYR A 328 -15.54 14.84 14.38
CA TYR A 328 -15.60 16.02 15.26
C TYR A 328 -17.04 16.55 15.50
N TRP A 329 -18.08 15.90 14.98
CA TRP A 329 -19.47 16.33 15.14
C TRP A 329 -20.01 15.93 16.51
N ASN A 330 -19.64 16.74 17.51
CA ASN A 330 -20.06 16.57 18.89
C ASN A 330 -21.42 17.25 19.17
N ALA A 331 -21.90 17.12 20.40
CA ALA A 331 -23.18 17.69 20.83
C ALA A 331 -23.21 19.22 20.69
N ASP A 332 -22.08 19.90 20.83
CA ASP A 332 -21.99 21.37 20.81
C ASP A 332 -22.12 21.90 19.38
N VAL A 333 -21.44 21.27 18.42
CA VAL A 333 -21.57 21.55 16.99
C VAL A 333 -23.01 21.33 16.53
N LYS A 334 -23.66 20.26 16.99
CA LYS A 334 -25.07 19.98 16.68
C LYS A 334 -25.99 21.09 17.20
N ARG A 335 -25.85 21.51 18.46
CA ARG A 335 -26.66 22.60 19.04
C ARG A 335 -26.47 23.93 18.31
N ALA A 336 -25.23 24.27 17.96
CA ALA A 336 -24.94 25.51 17.24
C ALA A 336 -25.52 25.52 15.82
N HIS A 337 -25.46 24.38 15.12
CA HIS A 337 -26.09 24.18 13.80
C HIS A 337 -27.62 24.32 13.87
N ASP A 338 -28.27 23.70 14.85
CA ASP A 338 -29.73 23.75 14.99
C ASP A 338 -30.22 25.17 15.31
N ASN A 339 -29.47 25.92 16.11
CA ASN A 339 -29.73 27.34 16.37
C ASN A 339 -29.57 28.21 15.12
N GLU A 340 -28.52 28.00 14.32
CA GLU A 340 -28.32 28.71 13.04
C GLU A 340 -29.49 28.49 12.09
N ARG A 341 -29.91 27.23 11.92
CA ARG A 341 -31.06 26.85 11.07
C ARG A 341 -32.34 27.53 11.52
N SER A 342 -32.58 27.60 12.82
CA SER A 342 -33.73 28.29 13.42
C SER A 342 -33.72 29.78 13.11
N LYS A 343 -32.61 30.49 13.37
CA LYS A 343 -32.51 31.94 13.10
C LYS A 343 -32.56 32.27 11.62
N ARG A 344 -32.03 31.41 10.76
CA ARG A 344 -32.16 31.52 9.30
C ARG A 344 -33.62 31.43 8.87
N ARG A 345 -34.40 30.50 9.44
CA ARG A 345 -35.83 30.34 9.10
C ARG A 345 -36.61 31.62 9.38
N CYS A 346 -36.38 32.27 10.53
CA CYS A 346 -37.00 33.55 10.87
C CYS A 346 -36.65 34.65 9.85
N TRP A 347 -35.36 34.80 9.50
CA TRP A 347 -34.92 35.78 8.51
C TRP A 347 -35.49 35.55 7.11
N VAL A 348 -35.66 34.29 6.71
CA VAL A 348 -36.30 33.93 5.42
C VAL A 348 -37.78 34.28 5.43
N LEU A 349 -38.50 34.00 6.52
CA LEU A 349 -39.93 34.31 6.65
C LEU A 349 -40.21 35.82 6.61
N GLU A 350 -39.27 36.66 7.05
CA GLU A 350 -39.39 38.12 7.01
C GLU A 350 -39.02 38.75 5.65
N GLY A 351 -38.83 37.95 4.59
CA GLY A 351 -38.52 38.48 3.26
C GLY A 351 -37.06 38.88 3.07
N ARG A 352 -36.15 38.30 3.87
CA ARG A 352 -34.68 38.41 3.73
C ARG A 352 -34.15 39.86 3.82
N PRO A 353 -34.55 40.64 4.83
CA PRO A 353 -34.12 42.03 4.95
C PRO A 353 -32.59 42.13 5.13
N ARG A 354 -31.94 43.16 4.55
CA ARG A 354 -30.48 43.32 4.56
C ARG A 354 -30.04 44.52 5.39
N GLY A 355 -29.09 44.29 6.30
CA GLY A 355 -28.49 45.34 7.13
C GLY A 355 -28.60 45.03 8.62
N MET A 356 -27.59 45.40 9.40
CA MET A 356 -27.50 45.05 10.84
C MET A 356 -28.62 45.65 11.71
N HIS A 357 -29.36 46.64 11.18
CA HIS A 357 -30.53 47.23 11.80
C HIS A 357 -31.75 46.30 11.78
N PHE A 358 -31.82 45.35 10.85
CA PHE A 358 -32.85 44.32 10.86
C PHE A 358 -32.50 43.20 11.84
N ASP A 359 -33.39 42.97 12.81
CA ASP A 359 -33.17 42.04 13.90
C ASP A 359 -32.98 40.61 13.42
N SER A 360 -33.82 40.14 12.50
CA SER A 360 -33.71 38.79 11.94
C SER A 360 -32.38 38.58 11.19
N TYR A 361 -31.92 39.57 10.41
CA TYR A 361 -30.63 39.53 9.73
C TYR A 361 -29.46 39.52 10.73
N ARG A 362 -29.49 40.39 11.75
CA ARG A 362 -28.47 40.46 12.79
C ARG A 362 -28.37 39.14 13.59
N MET A 363 -29.51 38.59 14.00
CA MET A 363 -29.59 37.33 14.74
C MET A 363 -29.10 36.14 13.91
N TYR A 364 -29.51 36.05 12.64
CA TYR A 364 -29.01 35.05 11.70
C TYR A 364 -27.48 35.14 11.55
N LYS A 365 -26.94 36.34 11.31
CA LYS A 365 -25.50 36.54 11.12
C LYS A 365 -24.68 36.17 12.36
N ARG A 366 -25.19 36.49 13.56
CA ARG A 366 -24.58 36.08 14.84
C ARG A 366 -24.58 34.56 15.01
N ALA A 367 -25.72 33.90 14.78
CA ALA A 367 -25.84 32.44 14.90
C ALA A 367 -24.94 31.71 13.88
N LYS A 368 -24.84 32.24 12.65
CA LYS A 368 -23.92 31.75 11.62
C LYS A 368 -22.46 31.88 12.01
N SER A 369 -22.08 33.02 12.61
CA SER A 369 -20.71 33.24 13.09
C SER A 369 -20.36 32.28 14.23
N GLU A 370 -21.29 32.06 15.16
CA GLU A 370 -21.07 31.17 16.30
C GLU A 370 -20.97 29.71 15.87
N PHE A 371 -21.87 29.25 14.98
CA PHE A 371 -21.78 27.92 14.40
C PHE A 371 -20.41 27.68 13.75
N ARG A 372 -19.91 28.64 12.95
CA ARG A 372 -18.58 28.55 12.34
C ARG A 372 -17.47 28.45 13.37
N ARG A 373 -17.53 29.25 14.44
CA ARG A 373 -16.53 29.25 15.51
C ARG A 373 -16.49 27.90 16.23
N VAL A 374 -17.64 27.40 16.70
CA VAL A 374 -17.75 26.11 17.41
C VAL A 374 -17.29 24.95 16.53
N GLN A 375 -17.67 24.99 15.24
CA GLN A 375 -17.26 23.99 14.28
C GLN A 375 -15.75 24.00 14.03
N GLN A 376 -15.15 25.18 13.90
CA GLN A 376 -13.71 25.32 13.70
C GLN A 376 -12.94 24.78 14.91
N VAL A 377 -13.34 25.16 16.13
CA VAL A 377 -12.72 24.68 17.37
C VAL A 377 -12.80 23.15 17.47
N ALA A 378 -13.97 22.56 17.23
CA ALA A 378 -14.15 21.11 17.31
C ALA A 378 -13.30 20.35 16.28
N ASN A 379 -13.16 20.90 15.07
CA ASN A 379 -12.32 20.33 14.03
C ASN A 379 -10.83 20.45 14.37
N GLU A 380 -10.39 21.61 14.86
CA GLU A 380 -9.00 21.83 15.30
C GLU A 380 -8.63 20.90 16.45
N GLN A 381 -9.49 20.73 17.46
CA GLN A 381 -9.28 19.79 18.57
C GLN A 381 -9.18 18.34 18.08
N TYR A 382 -10.05 17.92 17.17
CA TYR A 382 -10.01 16.58 16.59
C TYR A 382 -8.75 16.35 15.75
N ILE A 383 -8.34 17.33 14.95
CA ILE A 383 -7.11 17.24 14.15
C ILE A 383 -5.89 17.20 15.08
N GLN A 384 -5.87 18.01 16.14
CA GLN A 384 -4.80 18.00 17.13
C GLN A 384 -4.71 16.65 17.83
N SER A 385 -5.83 16.09 18.32
CA SER A 385 -5.83 14.76 18.95
C SER A 385 -5.34 13.67 17.98
N CYS A 386 -5.67 13.79 16.68
CA CYS A 386 -5.16 12.88 15.67
C CYS A 386 -3.64 12.99 15.47
N TYR A 387 -3.08 14.20 15.55
CA TYR A 387 -1.64 14.43 15.48
C TYR A 387 -0.92 13.94 16.74
N ASP A 388 -1.52 14.16 17.91
CA ASP A 388 -0.99 13.69 19.19
C ASP A 388 -0.95 12.15 19.20
N ASP A 389 -2.05 11.49 18.81
CA ASP A 389 -2.13 10.04 18.62
C ASP A 389 -1.09 9.52 17.59
N LEU A 390 -0.82 10.28 16.52
CA LEU A 390 0.16 9.91 15.51
C LEU A 390 1.60 10.04 16.03
N ASN A 391 1.89 11.09 16.79
CA ASN A 391 3.20 11.34 17.38
C ASN A 391 3.51 10.28 18.45
N GLU A 392 2.57 10.02 19.35
CA GLU A 392 2.71 9.00 20.40
C GLU A 392 2.91 7.59 19.80
N THR A 393 2.22 7.28 18.69
CA THR A 393 2.35 5.97 18.03
C THR A 393 3.55 5.84 17.09
N ALA A 394 4.11 6.95 16.59
CA ALA A 394 5.32 6.96 15.77
C ALA A 394 6.55 6.48 16.55
N GLU A 395 6.59 6.75 17.85
CA GLU A 395 7.70 6.39 18.74
C GLU A 395 7.56 4.97 19.33
N CYS A 396 6.33 4.45 19.46
CA CYS A 396 6.07 3.19 20.18
C CYS A 396 5.59 2.00 19.31
N ASP A 397 4.85 2.21 18.21
CA ASP A 397 4.32 1.11 17.37
C ASP A 397 4.10 1.53 15.90
N VAL A 398 5.06 1.17 15.05
CA VAL A 398 5.07 1.40 13.60
C VAL A 398 3.82 0.82 12.90
N ARG A 399 3.22 -0.29 13.37
CA ARG A 399 2.00 -0.84 12.76
C ARG A 399 0.78 0.00 13.11
N LEU A 400 0.68 0.46 14.35
CA LEU A 400 -0.40 1.33 14.78
C LEU A 400 -0.31 2.69 14.07
N PHE A 401 0.89 3.25 13.94
CA PHE A 401 1.18 4.43 13.13
C PHE A 401 0.69 4.30 11.68
N TRP A 402 1.08 3.23 10.96
CA TRP A 402 0.61 3.04 9.58
C TRP A 402 -0.89 2.76 9.49
N LYS A 403 -1.51 2.18 10.52
CA LYS A 403 -2.96 1.99 10.61
C LYS A 403 -3.68 3.33 10.81
N GLN A 404 -3.14 4.21 11.65
CA GLN A 404 -3.60 5.59 11.85
C GLN A 404 -3.52 6.36 10.52
N ILE A 405 -2.35 6.39 9.87
CA ILE A 405 -2.16 7.05 8.55
C ILE A 405 -3.11 6.49 7.48
N LYS A 406 -3.31 5.17 7.41
CA LYS A 406 -4.25 4.55 6.46
C LYS A 406 -5.72 4.90 6.74
N ARG A 407 -6.09 5.33 7.96
CA ARG A 407 -7.43 5.87 8.25
C ARG A 407 -7.63 7.29 7.69
N PHE A 408 -6.55 8.06 7.54
CA PHE A 408 -6.59 9.40 6.96
C PHE A 408 -6.52 9.39 5.43
N LYS A 409 -5.92 8.35 4.82
CA LYS A 409 -6.01 8.13 3.37
C LYS A 409 -7.43 7.72 2.96
N GLY A 410 -7.94 8.29 1.87
CA GLY A 410 -9.19 7.85 1.26
C GLY A 410 -9.11 6.36 0.92
N ARG A 411 -10.15 5.60 1.23
CA ARG A 411 -10.30 4.24 0.67
C ARG A 411 -10.58 4.43 -0.82
N SER A 412 -9.83 3.76 -1.69
CA SER A 412 -10.26 3.60 -3.08
C SER A 412 -11.67 3.00 -3.04
N SER A 413 -12.53 3.43 -3.95
CA SER A 413 -13.85 2.82 -4.11
C SER A 413 -13.72 1.30 -4.17
N LYS A 414 -14.70 0.58 -3.58
CA LYS A 414 -14.84 -0.88 -3.68
C LYS A 414 -15.28 -1.24 -5.12
N VAL A 415 -14.47 -0.88 -6.09
CA VAL A 415 -14.60 -1.30 -7.49
C VAL A 415 -13.67 -2.50 -7.64
N TYR A 416 -14.24 -3.64 -8.02
CA TYR A 416 -13.43 -4.81 -8.35
C TYR A 416 -12.76 -4.55 -9.71
N PRO A 417 -11.52 -5.02 -9.91
CA PRO A 417 -10.79 -4.82 -11.17
C PRO A 417 -11.49 -5.58 -12.30
N GLU A 418 -11.42 -5.03 -13.52
CA GLU A 418 -11.54 -5.86 -14.71
C GLU A 418 -10.40 -6.88 -14.70
N ILE A 419 -10.67 -8.13 -15.04
CA ILE A 419 -9.65 -9.18 -15.13
C ILE A 419 -9.68 -9.77 -16.54
N VAL A 420 -8.51 -9.92 -17.15
CA VAL A 420 -8.33 -10.53 -18.46
C VAL A 420 -7.59 -11.84 -18.29
N TYR A 421 -8.23 -12.93 -18.70
CA TYR A 421 -7.65 -14.27 -18.70
C TYR A 421 -8.06 -15.00 -19.98
N GLU A 422 -7.12 -15.64 -20.67
CA GLU A 422 -7.36 -16.35 -21.95
C GLU A 422 -8.20 -15.56 -22.98
N ASN A 423 -7.89 -14.28 -23.17
CA ASN A 423 -8.62 -13.34 -24.05
C ASN A 423 -10.09 -13.07 -23.66
N LYS A 424 -10.56 -13.57 -22.52
CA LYS A 424 -11.86 -13.23 -21.94
C LYS A 424 -11.71 -12.04 -20.99
N VAL A 425 -12.49 -10.99 -21.25
CA VAL A 425 -12.56 -9.81 -20.38
C VAL A 425 -13.69 -10.00 -19.38
N CYS A 426 -13.34 -10.14 -18.11
CA CYS A 426 -14.27 -10.36 -17.00
C CYS A 426 -14.48 -9.06 -16.24
N ASN A 427 -15.72 -8.57 -16.23
CA ASN A 427 -16.04 -7.24 -15.75
C ASN A 427 -17.32 -7.17 -14.88
N THR A 428 -17.97 -8.30 -14.57
CA THR A 428 -19.04 -8.40 -13.55
C THR A 428 -18.48 -9.03 -12.25
N PRO A 429 -19.11 -8.85 -11.06
CA PRO A 429 -18.60 -9.45 -9.82
C PRO A 429 -18.49 -10.97 -9.93
N GLU A 430 -19.52 -11.59 -10.51
CA GLU A 430 -19.59 -13.03 -10.74
C GLU A 430 -18.55 -13.49 -11.77
N SER A 431 -18.47 -12.84 -12.94
CA SER A 431 -17.48 -13.22 -13.96
C SER A 431 -16.04 -13.05 -13.45
N VAL A 432 -15.77 -12.02 -12.64
CA VAL A 432 -14.44 -11.79 -12.05
C VAL A 432 -14.12 -12.86 -11.00
N ALA A 433 -15.08 -13.22 -10.15
CA ALA A 433 -14.92 -14.31 -9.18
C ALA A 433 -14.66 -15.65 -9.89
N ASN A 434 -15.45 -15.98 -10.92
CA ASN A 434 -15.28 -17.18 -11.72
C ASN A 434 -13.95 -17.18 -12.48
N CYS A 435 -13.54 -16.04 -13.05
CA CYS A 435 -12.24 -15.91 -13.71
C CYS A 435 -11.07 -16.16 -12.76
N PHE A 436 -11.11 -15.64 -11.53
CA PHE A 436 -10.11 -15.99 -10.53
C PHE A 436 -10.17 -17.47 -10.15
N ALA A 437 -11.36 -18.06 -10.05
CA ALA A 437 -11.52 -19.47 -9.75
C ALA A 437 -10.91 -20.36 -10.84
N GLU A 438 -11.20 -20.08 -12.12
CA GLU A 438 -10.61 -20.73 -13.29
C GLU A 438 -9.09 -20.55 -13.31
N TYR A 439 -8.59 -19.31 -13.21
CA TYR A 439 -7.16 -19.03 -13.20
C TYR A 439 -6.40 -19.80 -12.12
N PHE A 440 -6.88 -19.77 -10.87
CA PHE A 440 -6.22 -20.49 -9.79
C PHE A 440 -6.38 -22.00 -9.92
N HIS A 441 -7.51 -22.48 -10.43
CA HIS A 441 -7.69 -23.90 -10.76
C HIS A 441 -6.61 -24.36 -11.74
N ASP A 442 -6.39 -23.63 -12.84
CA ASP A 442 -5.40 -23.96 -13.86
C ASP A 442 -3.95 -23.93 -13.35
N ILE A 443 -3.64 -23.05 -12.40
CA ILE A 443 -2.33 -23.04 -11.73
C ILE A 443 -2.10 -24.31 -10.91
N TYR A 444 -3.16 -24.80 -10.24
CA TYR A 444 -3.08 -25.95 -9.35
C TYR A 444 -3.34 -27.28 -10.06
N GLN A 445 -3.58 -27.28 -11.37
CA GLN A 445 -3.60 -28.50 -12.18
C GLN A 445 -2.18 -28.95 -12.51
N PRO A 446 -1.89 -30.27 -12.47
CA PRO A 446 -0.67 -30.80 -13.02
C PRO A 446 -0.62 -30.44 -14.51
N LYS A 447 0.44 -29.75 -14.93
CA LYS A 447 0.70 -29.55 -16.35
C LYS A 447 1.47 -30.76 -16.86
N ASP A 448 1.05 -31.29 -18.02
CA ASP A 448 1.82 -32.28 -18.77
C ASP A 448 3.07 -31.58 -19.35
N GLU A 449 4.03 -31.28 -18.49
CA GLU A 449 5.35 -30.86 -18.90
C GLU A 449 6.17 -32.13 -19.21
N ASN A 450 6.88 -32.13 -20.34
CA ASN A 450 7.76 -33.23 -20.75
C ASN A 450 8.86 -33.58 -19.72
N ASN A 451 9.05 -32.75 -18.69
CA ASN A 451 10.03 -32.90 -17.61
C ASN A 451 9.41 -33.36 -16.28
N PHE A 452 8.15 -33.81 -16.25
CA PHE A 452 7.53 -34.32 -15.03
C PHE A 452 8.21 -35.63 -14.57
N ASP A 453 8.69 -35.65 -13.31
CA ASP A 453 9.41 -36.79 -12.73
C ASP A 453 8.44 -37.92 -12.36
N ASN A 454 8.18 -38.79 -13.34
CA ASN A 454 7.31 -39.95 -13.17
C ASN A 454 7.87 -40.98 -12.18
N ASP A 455 9.19 -41.09 -12.06
CA ASP A 455 9.82 -42.01 -11.11
C ASP A 455 9.57 -41.56 -9.68
N PHE A 456 9.72 -40.26 -9.40
CA PHE A 456 9.36 -39.68 -8.11
C PHE A 456 7.87 -39.86 -7.80
N LYS A 457 6.98 -39.62 -8.77
CA LYS A 457 5.54 -39.86 -8.60
C LYS A 457 5.24 -41.32 -8.20
N CYS A 458 5.79 -42.29 -8.93
CA CYS A 458 5.64 -43.71 -8.63
C CYS A 458 6.15 -44.06 -7.23
N SER A 459 7.26 -43.46 -6.79
CA SER A 459 7.82 -43.66 -5.45
C SER A 459 6.88 -43.15 -4.35
N ILE A 460 6.27 -41.96 -4.54
CA ILE A 460 5.32 -41.37 -3.60
C ILE A 460 4.03 -42.18 -3.55
N GLU A 461 3.48 -42.59 -4.70
CA GLU A 461 2.27 -43.41 -4.76
C GLU A 461 2.48 -44.77 -4.09
N SER A 462 3.63 -45.40 -4.28
CA SER A 462 3.98 -46.65 -3.61
C SER A 462 4.06 -46.48 -2.10
N THR A 463 4.76 -45.44 -1.63
CA THR A 463 4.89 -45.11 -0.20
C THR A 463 3.51 -44.82 0.42
N TYR A 464 2.68 -44.02 -0.25
CA TYR A 464 1.33 -43.70 0.21
C TYR A 464 0.47 -44.96 0.36
N ASN A 465 0.49 -45.84 -0.65
CA ASN A 465 -0.26 -47.10 -0.61
C ASN A 465 0.23 -48.05 0.52
N GLU A 466 1.52 -48.06 0.80
CA GLU A 466 2.09 -48.82 1.92
C GLU A 466 1.66 -48.26 3.28
N ILE A 467 1.67 -46.93 3.45
CA ILE A 467 1.17 -46.25 4.66
C ILE A 467 -0.32 -46.57 4.88
N ILE A 468 -1.14 -46.47 3.84
CA ILE A 468 -2.59 -46.76 3.97
C ILE A 468 -2.83 -48.22 4.35
N LYS A 469 -2.06 -49.17 3.80
CA LYS A 469 -2.17 -50.59 4.16
C LYS A 469 -1.77 -50.85 5.62
N THR A 470 -0.73 -50.17 6.11
CA THR A 470 -0.22 -50.35 7.49
C THR A 470 -1.08 -49.65 8.54
N CYS A 471 -1.69 -48.50 8.21
CA CYS A 471 -2.63 -47.79 9.09
C CYS A 471 -3.95 -48.54 9.35
N GLY A 472 -4.25 -49.63 8.64
CA GLY A 472 -5.47 -50.44 8.82
C GLY A 472 -5.40 -51.49 9.93
N VAL A 473 -4.26 -51.62 10.63
CA VAL A 473 -4.02 -52.68 11.62
C VAL A 473 -4.02 -52.07 13.03
N GLU A 474 -5.16 -52.18 13.71
CA GLU A 474 -5.40 -52.01 15.16
C GLU A 474 -5.08 -50.65 15.83
N GLY A 475 -6.15 -49.93 16.20
CA GLY A 475 -6.39 -49.53 17.59
C GLY A 475 -5.63 -48.34 18.21
N GLU A 476 -4.61 -47.78 17.58
CA GLU A 476 -3.88 -46.65 18.17
C GLU A 476 -4.53 -45.29 17.83
N TYR A 477 -5.01 -44.60 18.87
CA TYR A 477 -5.44 -43.20 18.77
C TYR A 477 -4.26 -42.30 18.37
N LEU A 478 -4.56 -41.06 17.93
CA LEU A 478 -3.53 -40.03 17.77
C LEU A 478 -2.58 -40.00 18.98
N PRO A 479 -1.28 -39.75 18.78
CA PRO A 479 -0.28 -39.63 19.84
C PRO A 479 -0.78 -38.74 20.98
N GLY A 480 -0.79 -39.28 22.21
CA GLY A 480 -1.39 -38.67 23.40
C GLY A 480 -2.89 -38.94 23.61
N GLY A 481 -3.51 -39.86 22.87
CA GLY A 481 -4.90 -40.31 23.07
C GLY A 481 -5.97 -39.30 22.68
N LEU A 482 -7.16 -39.43 23.31
CA LEU A 482 -8.28 -38.51 23.12
C LEU A 482 -7.90 -37.08 23.54
N ILE A 483 -8.53 -36.11 22.91
CA ILE A 483 -8.35 -34.68 23.14
C ILE A 483 -9.05 -34.28 24.42
N THR A 484 -8.36 -33.51 25.26
CA THR A 484 -8.86 -33.04 26.56
C THR A 484 -9.44 -31.62 26.49
N GLU A 485 -10.32 -31.29 27.44
CA GLU A 485 -10.85 -29.91 27.58
C GLU A 485 -9.76 -28.90 27.93
N LYS A 486 -8.71 -29.33 28.65
CA LYS A 486 -7.55 -28.50 28.98
C LYS A 486 -6.82 -28.04 27.71
N GLU A 487 -6.50 -28.98 26.82
CA GLU A 487 -5.85 -28.65 25.54
C GLU A 487 -6.69 -27.68 24.69
N VAL A 488 -8.00 -27.93 24.59
CA VAL A 488 -8.90 -27.06 23.84
C VAL A 488 -8.95 -25.66 24.47
N THR A 489 -9.00 -25.56 25.80
CA THR A 489 -8.98 -24.29 26.54
C THR A 489 -7.71 -23.48 26.24
N GLU A 490 -6.54 -24.12 26.32
CA GLU A 490 -5.25 -23.49 26.02
C GLU A 490 -5.19 -23.02 24.56
N LEU A 491 -5.62 -23.85 23.62
CA LEU A 491 -5.63 -23.51 22.19
C LEU A 491 -6.57 -22.35 21.86
N ILE A 492 -7.77 -22.31 22.48
CA ILE A 492 -8.72 -21.19 22.36
C ILE A 492 -8.09 -19.91 22.92
N GLY A 493 -7.40 -19.98 24.06
CA GLY A 493 -6.70 -18.84 24.68
C GLY A 493 -5.67 -18.20 23.75
N GLN A 494 -5.00 -19.01 22.92
CA GLN A 494 -4.01 -18.58 21.94
C GLN A 494 -4.60 -18.03 20.62
N LEU A 495 -5.94 -18.04 20.44
CA LEU A 495 -6.55 -17.50 19.23
C LEU A 495 -6.42 -15.97 19.19
N LYS A 496 -5.96 -15.44 18.06
CA LYS A 496 -5.82 -13.99 17.87
C LYS A 496 -7.19 -13.36 17.61
N TYR A 497 -7.49 -12.27 18.31
CA TYR A 497 -8.67 -11.44 18.04
C TYR A 497 -8.64 -10.82 16.63
N ARG A 498 -9.81 -10.46 16.12
CA ARG A 498 -10.05 -9.70 14.88
C ARG A 498 -9.47 -10.36 13.64
N LYS A 499 -9.45 -11.69 13.62
CA LYS A 499 -9.12 -12.46 12.42
C LYS A 499 -10.35 -12.58 11.53
N ALA A 500 -10.10 -12.67 10.22
CA ALA A 500 -11.17 -12.92 9.26
C ALA A 500 -11.68 -14.35 9.45
N ALA A 501 -13.00 -14.51 9.40
CA ALA A 501 -13.65 -15.82 9.46
C ALA A 501 -13.51 -16.55 8.11
N GLY A 502 -13.68 -17.87 8.13
CA GLY A 502 -13.80 -18.70 6.94
C GLY A 502 -15.18 -18.54 6.27
N HIS A 503 -15.51 -19.48 5.38
CA HIS A 503 -16.81 -19.48 4.69
C HIS A 503 -17.99 -19.74 5.65
N ASP A 504 -17.73 -20.39 6.78
CA ASP A 504 -18.69 -20.66 7.87
C ASP A 504 -19.02 -19.42 8.71
N ARG A 505 -18.28 -18.32 8.48
CA ARG A 505 -18.45 -17.03 9.13
C ARG A 505 -18.20 -17.03 10.65
N VAL A 506 -17.66 -18.11 11.23
CA VAL A 506 -17.32 -18.18 12.65
C VAL A 506 -16.01 -17.43 12.91
N GLN A 507 -16.10 -16.37 13.70
CA GLN A 507 -14.94 -15.60 14.17
C GLN A 507 -14.34 -16.23 15.42
N ASN A 508 -13.02 -16.08 15.64
CA ASN A 508 -12.33 -16.59 16.84
C ASN A 508 -13.02 -16.16 18.15
N GLU A 509 -13.63 -14.97 18.17
CA GLU A 509 -14.38 -14.43 19.29
C GLU A 509 -15.59 -15.27 19.71
N HIS A 510 -16.25 -15.99 18.79
CA HIS A 510 -17.33 -16.92 19.13
C HIS A 510 -16.83 -18.00 20.09
N LEU A 511 -15.61 -18.49 19.87
CA LEU A 511 -15.00 -19.54 20.68
C LEU A 511 -14.38 -18.98 21.96
N ARG A 512 -13.69 -17.84 21.87
CA ARG A 512 -13.06 -17.20 23.03
C ARG A 512 -14.07 -16.72 24.06
N HIS A 513 -15.22 -16.22 23.63
CA HIS A 513 -16.27 -15.75 24.54
C HIS A 513 -17.32 -16.82 24.85
N GLY A 514 -17.26 -17.99 24.20
CA GLY A 514 -18.24 -19.08 24.33
C GLY A 514 -18.23 -19.82 25.67
N GLY A 515 -17.20 -19.62 26.50
CA GLY A 515 -17.14 -20.21 27.84
C GLY A 515 -16.94 -21.73 27.85
N ILE A 516 -17.22 -22.35 28.99
CA ILE A 516 -16.93 -23.78 29.23
C ILE A 516 -17.76 -24.71 28.34
N SER A 517 -19.01 -24.34 28.02
CA SER A 517 -19.91 -25.15 27.20
C SER A 517 -19.36 -25.32 25.79
N VAL A 518 -18.82 -24.24 25.21
CA VAL A 518 -18.14 -24.30 23.91
C VAL A 518 -16.85 -25.13 23.96
N VAL A 519 -16.06 -25.04 25.03
CA VAL A 519 -14.87 -25.90 25.21
C VAL A 519 -15.28 -27.37 25.17
N LYS A 520 -16.27 -27.77 25.97
CA LYS A 520 -16.78 -29.16 26.03
C LYS A 520 -17.25 -29.66 24.67
N CYS A 521 -18.03 -28.85 23.96
CA CYS A 521 -18.55 -29.21 22.64
C CYS A 521 -17.43 -29.37 21.60
N VAL A 522 -16.48 -28.43 21.57
CA VAL A 522 -15.32 -28.51 20.66
C VAL A 522 -14.47 -29.73 20.98
N THR A 523 -14.25 -30.06 22.25
CA THR A 523 -13.57 -31.29 22.68
C THR A 523 -14.31 -32.54 22.20
N ALA A 524 -15.64 -32.59 22.33
CA ALA A 524 -16.44 -33.70 21.87
C ALA A 524 -16.35 -33.89 20.34
N ILE A 525 -16.47 -32.80 19.57
CA ILE A 525 -16.30 -32.80 18.11
C ILE A 525 -14.91 -33.32 17.72
N PHE A 526 -13.85 -32.83 18.35
CA PHE A 526 -12.50 -33.32 18.08
C PHE A 526 -12.36 -34.80 18.38
N ASN A 527 -12.92 -35.29 19.48
CA ASN A 527 -12.86 -36.70 19.82
C ASN A 527 -13.63 -37.59 18.84
N ILE A 528 -14.72 -37.10 18.24
CA ILE A 528 -15.38 -37.80 17.13
C ILE A 528 -14.44 -37.87 15.92
N ILE A 529 -13.78 -36.76 15.56
CA ILE A 529 -12.81 -36.71 14.46
C ILE A 529 -11.68 -37.73 14.68
N VAL A 530 -11.10 -37.78 15.88
CA VAL A 530 -10.04 -38.73 16.23
C VAL A 530 -10.53 -40.17 16.09
N LYS A 531 -11.73 -40.49 16.58
CA LYS A 531 -12.31 -41.83 16.54
C LYS A 531 -12.68 -42.28 15.13
N GLN A 532 -13.21 -41.38 14.31
CA GLN A 532 -13.71 -41.69 12.96
C GLN A 532 -12.66 -41.50 11.87
N GLY A 533 -11.53 -40.84 12.17
CA GLY A 533 -10.52 -40.47 11.16
C GLY A 533 -11.04 -39.48 10.10
N ARG A 534 -12.15 -38.79 10.37
CA ARG A 534 -12.84 -37.92 9.40
C ARG A 534 -13.08 -36.53 10.00
N ILE A 535 -12.68 -35.50 9.26
CA ILE A 535 -13.04 -34.10 9.55
C ILE A 535 -14.32 -33.71 8.80
N PRO A 536 -15.08 -32.70 9.30
CA PRO A 536 -16.18 -32.11 8.55
C PRO A 536 -15.73 -31.68 7.15
N GLN A 537 -16.55 -31.96 6.14
CA GLN A 537 -16.34 -31.57 4.77
C GLN A 537 -16.25 -30.05 4.64
N ASN A 538 -17.05 -29.32 5.42
CA ASN A 538 -17.01 -27.86 5.49
C ASN A 538 -15.63 -27.33 5.95
N TRP A 539 -14.83 -28.09 6.70
CA TRP A 539 -13.49 -27.65 7.10
C TRP A 539 -12.44 -27.81 6.01
N LYS A 540 -12.73 -28.60 4.96
CA LYS A 540 -11.87 -28.76 3.78
C LYS A 540 -12.05 -27.64 2.75
N LEU A 541 -13.13 -26.88 2.88
CA LEU A 541 -13.42 -25.73 2.04
C LEU A 541 -12.73 -24.48 2.57
N GLY A 542 -12.24 -23.64 1.66
CA GLY A 542 -11.61 -22.36 1.97
C GLY A 542 -12.17 -21.24 1.10
N LEU A 543 -12.32 -20.05 1.68
CA LEU A 543 -12.73 -18.86 0.93
C LEU A 543 -11.50 -18.15 0.36
N LEU A 544 -11.32 -18.19 -0.96
CA LEU A 544 -10.19 -17.55 -1.63
C LEU A 544 -10.43 -16.04 -1.78
N VAL A 545 -9.48 -15.24 -1.29
CA VAL A 545 -9.49 -13.78 -1.39
C VAL A 545 -8.27 -13.32 -2.20
N PRO A 546 -8.46 -12.88 -3.46
CA PRO A 546 -7.37 -12.34 -4.27
C PRO A 546 -6.91 -10.99 -3.75
N ILE A 547 -5.63 -10.85 -3.41
CA ILE A 547 -5.03 -9.59 -2.90
C ILE A 547 -4.04 -9.05 -3.91
N PHE A 548 -4.33 -7.87 -4.48
CA PHE A 548 -3.44 -7.21 -5.45
C PHE A 548 -2.03 -6.99 -4.87
N LYS A 549 -1.00 -7.35 -5.64
CA LYS A 549 0.41 -7.26 -5.24
C LYS A 549 0.88 -5.80 -5.07
N GLY A 550 0.20 -4.82 -5.67
CA GLY A 550 0.53 -3.39 -5.58
C GLY A 550 1.58 -2.93 -6.60
N GLY A 551 1.98 -1.65 -6.51
CA GLY A 551 3.01 -1.05 -7.38
C GLY A 551 2.50 -0.63 -8.76
N THR A 552 3.40 -0.62 -9.76
CA THR A 552 3.12 -0.33 -11.18
C THR A 552 2.56 -1.52 -11.96
N LYS A 553 2.19 -2.60 -11.25
CA LYS A 553 1.70 -3.84 -11.86
C LYS A 553 0.32 -3.63 -12.49
N CYS A 554 0.06 -4.34 -13.60
CA CYS A 554 -1.23 -4.25 -14.28
C CYS A 554 -2.35 -4.87 -13.43
N LYS A 555 -3.42 -4.11 -13.16
CA LYS A 555 -4.57 -4.58 -12.37
C LYS A 555 -5.45 -5.58 -13.10
N THR A 556 -5.36 -5.67 -14.42
CA THR A 556 -6.18 -6.57 -15.22
C THR A 556 -5.63 -7.99 -15.33
N SER A 557 -4.36 -8.20 -14.98
CA SER A 557 -3.78 -9.53 -14.99
C SER A 557 -4.04 -10.26 -13.66
N PRO A 558 -4.62 -11.48 -13.68
CA PRO A 558 -4.88 -12.26 -12.47
C PRO A 558 -3.60 -12.70 -11.75
N ASP A 559 -2.48 -12.85 -12.45
CA ASP A 559 -1.16 -13.15 -11.86
C ASP A 559 -0.68 -12.06 -10.87
N ASN A 560 -1.17 -10.83 -11.03
CA ASN A 560 -0.81 -9.74 -10.11
C ASN A 560 -1.57 -9.77 -8.78
N TYR A 561 -2.31 -10.85 -8.49
CA TYR A 561 -3.04 -11.07 -7.24
C TYR A 561 -2.49 -12.28 -6.48
N ARG A 562 -2.51 -12.20 -5.14
CA ARG A 562 -2.14 -13.30 -4.25
C ARG A 562 -3.42 -14.05 -3.85
N PRO A 563 -3.51 -15.38 -4.05
CA PRO A 563 -4.64 -16.17 -3.56
C PRO A 563 -4.49 -16.39 -2.05
N VAL A 564 -5.17 -15.58 -1.24
CA VAL A 564 -5.17 -15.77 0.23
C VAL A 564 -6.42 -16.53 0.62
N THR A 565 -6.24 -17.77 1.07
CA THR A 565 -7.37 -18.63 1.50
C THR A 565 -7.70 -18.43 2.97
N LEU A 566 -8.96 -18.11 3.27
CA LEU A 566 -9.52 -18.08 4.61
C LEU A 566 -10.14 -19.44 4.95
N MET A 567 -9.62 -20.09 5.99
CA MET A 567 -10.05 -21.43 6.42
C MET A 567 -10.98 -21.35 7.64
N VAL A 568 -11.92 -22.28 7.73
CA VAL A 568 -12.97 -22.37 8.77
C VAL A 568 -12.43 -22.65 10.17
N ASN A 569 -11.33 -23.39 10.30
CA ASN A 569 -10.90 -23.83 11.64
C ASN A 569 -9.39 -23.76 11.85
N SER A 570 -8.95 -22.70 12.55
CA SER A 570 -7.56 -22.54 12.97
C SER A 570 -7.16 -23.39 14.19
N LEU A 571 -8.14 -23.88 14.98
CA LEU A 571 -7.93 -24.77 16.12
C LEU A 571 -7.48 -26.16 15.66
N THR A 572 -8.15 -26.73 14.65
CA THR A 572 -7.80 -28.04 14.08
C THR A 572 -6.34 -28.08 13.66
N LYS A 573 -5.92 -27.11 12.83
CA LYS A 573 -4.53 -27.02 12.39
C LYS A 573 -3.57 -27.00 13.58
N LYS A 574 -3.82 -26.18 14.59
CA LYS A 574 -2.95 -26.08 15.77
C LYS A 574 -2.91 -27.37 16.57
N LEU A 575 -4.08 -27.96 16.86
CA LEU A 575 -4.19 -29.20 17.64
C LEU A 575 -3.42 -30.34 16.98
N PHE A 576 -3.70 -30.58 15.70
CA PHE A 576 -3.04 -31.67 14.97
C PHE A 576 -1.55 -31.39 14.75
N LEU A 577 -1.12 -30.13 14.57
CA LEU A 577 0.31 -29.80 14.54
C LEU A 577 0.99 -30.09 15.87
N VAL A 578 0.37 -29.73 17.00
CA VAL A 578 0.91 -30.02 18.33
C VAL A 578 1.04 -31.53 18.52
N ARG A 579 -0.02 -32.31 18.27
CA ARG A 579 0.01 -33.77 18.40
C ARG A 579 1.02 -34.44 17.45
N LEU A 580 1.11 -33.95 16.21
CA LEU A 580 2.06 -34.42 15.22
C LEU A 580 3.52 -34.12 15.62
N TYR A 581 3.81 -32.94 16.15
CA TYR A 581 5.15 -32.62 16.66
C TYR A 581 5.51 -33.41 17.92
N SER A 582 4.57 -33.60 18.84
CA SER A 582 4.77 -34.47 20.01
C SER A 582 5.14 -35.89 19.58
N TYR A 583 4.51 -36.42 18.53
CA TYR A 583 4.88 -37.70 17.94
C TYR A 583 6.27 -37.70 17.30
N PHE A 584 6.60 -36.65 16.54
CA PHE A 584 7.88 -36.58 15.84
C PHE A 584 9.09 -36.46 16.78
N ILE A 585 8.93 -35.82 17.94
CA ILE A 585 9.99 -35.74 18.95
C ILE A 585 10.24 -37.10 19.62
N ASP A 586 9.23 -37.96 19.67
CA ASP A 586 9.29 -39.27 20.32
C ASP A 586 9.98 -40.35 19.45
N THR A 587 10.29 -40.05 18.18
CA THR A 587 10.91 -41.02 17.25
C THR A 587 12.21 -40.52 16.64
N GLU A 588 13.31 -41.26 16.80
CA GLU A 588 14.65 -40.99 16.23
C GLU A 588 14.76 -41.12 14.68
N ARG A 589 13.67 -40.94 13.91
CA ARG A 589 13.68 -41.17 12.46
C ARG A 589 14.02 -39.90 11.67
N LYS A 590 14.77 -40.06 10.58
CA LYS A 590 15.02 -39.02 9.56
C LYS A 590 13.84 -38.94 8.59
N HIS A 591 13.27 -37.76 8.38
CA HIS A 591 12.07 -37.56 7.56
C HIS A 591 12.34 -36.62 6.38
N TYR A 592 11.83 -36.98 5.20
CA TYR A 592 11.86 -36.16 3.98
C TYR A 592 10.70 -35.15 3.96
N GLY A 593 10.97 -33.92 3.49
CA GLY A 593 10.02 -32.79 3.50
C GLY A 593 10.28 -31.77 4.63
N PHE A 594 11.13 -32.13 5.58
CA PHE A 594 11.84 -31.21 6.46
C PHE A 594 13.10 -30.74 5.72
N ILE A 595 13.40 -29.44 5.70
CA ILE A 595 14.66 -28.98 5.12
C ILE A 595 15.76 -29.35 6.13
N GLN A 596 16.36 -30.53 5.96
CA GLN A 596 17.45 -31.05 6.79
C GLN A 596 18.54 -29.99 7.01
N GLU A 597 18.83 -29.20 5.97
CA GLU A 597 19.81 -28.11 5.98
C GLU A 597 19.49 -27.06 7.05
N ILE A 598 18.20 -26.78 7.34
CA ILE A 598 17.82 -25.84 8.41
C ILE A 598 18.19 -26.40 9.77
N MET A 599 17.93 -27.69 10.04
CA MET A 599 18.33 -28.30 11.31
C MET A 599 19.85 -28.36 11.42
N ASP A 600 20.55 -28.72 10.35
CA ASP A 600 22.01 -28.74 10.33
C ASP A 600 22.59 -27.34 10.61
N ILE A 601 21.98 -26.28 10.06
CA ILE A 601 22.31 -24.88 10.38
C ILE A 601 22.01 -24.56 11.84
N LEU A 602 20.84 -24.94 12.36
CA LEU A 602 20.47 -24.70 13.76
C LEU A 602 21.40 -25.46 14.73
N TYR A 603 21.87 -26.66 14.38
CA TYR A 603 22.86 -27.39 15.16
C TYR A 603 24.25 -26.75 15.04
N LYS A 604 24.71 -26.41 13.82
CA LYS A 604 26.00 -25.76 13.57
C LYS A 604 26.18 -24.48 14.39
N TYR A 605 25.11 -23.70 14.55
CA TYR A 605 25.13 -22.44 15.29
C TYR A 605 24.51 -22.54 16.69
N TYR A 606 24.25 -23.74 17.22
CA TYR A 606 23.69 -23.96 18.58
C TYR A 606 22.35 -23.24 18.84
N LEU A 607 21.52 -23.09 17.81
CA LEU A 607 20.22 -22.40 17.84
C LEU A 607 19.02 -23.33 18.07
N HIS A 608 19.21 -24.65 17.99
CA HIS A 608 18.15 -25.67 18.15
C HIS A 608 17.49 -25.65 19.54
N GLU A 609 18.20 -25.22 20.58
CA GLU A 609 17.67 -25.06 21.95
C GLU A 609 16.44 -24.14 22.01
N TYR A 610 16.40 -23.08 21.21
CA TYR A 610 15.25 -22.17 21.18
C TYR A 610 14.01 -22.82 20.57
N VAL A 611 14.20 -23.77 19.68
CA VAL A 611 13.12 -24.56 19.09
C VAL A 611 12.60 -25.56 20.13
N ILE A 612 13.48 -26.17 20.92
CA ILE A 612 13.11 -27.06 22.04
C ILE A 612 12.32 -26.31 23.11
N ILE A 613 12.79 -25.13 23.55
CA ILE A 613 12.10 -24.28 24.54
C ILE A 613 10.71 -23.88 24.05
N PHE A 614 10.58 -23.45 22.79
CA PHE A 614 9.28 -23.12 22.22
C PHE A 614 8.33 -24.31 22.18
N MET A 615 8.83 -25.50 21.88
CA MET A 615 7.99 -26.69 21.85
C MET A 615 7.53 -27.13 23.25
N ARG A 616 8.35 -26.91 24.28
CA ARG A 616 8.00 -27.24 25.67
C ARG A 616 7.07 -26.21 26.30
N ASP A 617 7.42 -24.93 26.18
CA ASP A 617 6.84 -23.85 26.97
C ASP A 617 5.95 -22.90 26.12
N GLY A 618 5.90 -23.10 24.80
CA GLY A 618 5.19 -22.22 23.86
C GLY A 618 5.88 -20.86 23.67
N ASP A 619 7.04 -20.65 24.27
CA ASP A 619 7.77 -19.39 24.29
C ASP A 619 8.89 -19.38 23.24
N PHE A 620 8.81 -18.47 22.27
CA PHE A 620 9.84 -18.28 21.24
C PHE A 620 10.22 -16.79 21.18
N PRO A 621 11.50 -16.46 20.96
CA PRO A 621 11.92 -15.07 20.84
C PRO A 621 11.12 -14.32 19.77
N THR A 622 10.83 -13.04 20.03
CA THR A 622 10.18 -12.19 19.03
C THR A 622 11.04 -12.11 17.75
N LYS A 623 10.43 -11.79 16.59
CA LYS A 623 11.17 -11.70 15.32
C LYS A 623 12.42 -10.80 15.38
N GLN A 624 12.33 -9.69 16.12
CA GLN A 624 13.47 -8.77 16.29
C GLN A 624 14.56 -9.40 17.15
N SER A 625 14.18 -9.94 18.33
CA SER A 625 15.10 -10.64 19.23
C SER A 625 15.77 -11.82 18.53
N TRP A 626 15.00 -12.63 17.81
CA TRP A 626 15.52 -13.78 17.05
C TRP A 626 16.56 -13.36 16.01
N LYS A 627 16.30 -12.28 15.26
CA LYS A 627 17.26 -11.77 14.27
C LYS A 627 18.57 -11.35 14.93
N ILE A 628 18.51 -10.69 16.09
CA ILE A 628 19.70 -10.27 16.83
C ILE A 628 20.49 -11.50 17.31
N ILE A 629 19.80 -12.46 17.93
CA ILE A 629 20.40 -13.71 18.41
C ILE A 629 21.11 -14.43 17.26
N VAL A 630 20.40 -14.72 16.16
CA VAL A 630 20.97 -15.42 15.00
C VAL A 630 22.21 -14.72 14.47
N ASN A 631 22.13 -13.41 14.20
CA ASN A 631 23.26 -12.67 13.64
C ASN A 631 24.46 -12.67 14.60
N SER A 632 24.24 -12.39 15.88
CA SER A 632 25.32 -12.35 16.87
C SER A 632 26.01 -13.69 17.07
N THR A 633 25.24 -14.79 17.07
CA THR A 633 25.78 -16.14 17.23
C THR A 633 26.55 -16.60 16.00
N VAL A 634 26.00 -16.35 14.80
CA VAL A 634 26.68 -16.69 13.54
C VAL A 634 28.01 -15.93 13.42
N ASP A 635 27.99 -14.61 13.64
CA ASP A 635 29.20 -13.77 13.55
C ASP A 635 30.28 -14.24 14.51
N LYS A 636 29.91 -14.54 15.76
CA LYS A 636 30.83 -15.07 16.77
C LYS A 636 31.46 -16.38 16.32
N VAL A 637 30.64 -17.38 15.96
CA VAL A 637 31.14 -18.71 15.57
C VAL A 637 32.05 -18.63 14.34
N GLN A 638 31.67 -17.83 13.33
CA GLN A 638 32.48 -17.67 12.12
C GLN A 638 33.80 -16.92 12.39
N THR A 639 33.79 -15.92 13.26
CA THR A 639 35.02 -15.19 13.65
C THR A 639 36.00 -16.11 14.39
N ASP A 640 35.50 -16.96 15.28
CA ASP A 640 36.33 -17.92 16.03
C ASP A 640 36.92 -19.01 15.11
N GLU A 641 36.14 -19.48 14.13
CA GLU A 641 36.58 -20.44 13.12
C GLU A 641 37.64 -19.84 12.18
N TRP A 642 37.41 -18.61 11.72
CA TRP A 642 38.36 -17.83 10.91
C TRP A 642 39.69 -17.61 11.64
N THR A 643 39.63 -17.19 12.90
CA THR A 643 40.82 -16.92 13.73
C THR A 643 41.65 -18.18 13.93
N ARG A 644 41.01 -19.32 14.24
CA ARG A 644 41.71 -20.62 14.35
C ARG A 644 42.40 -21.00 13.05
N ARG A 645 41.73 -20.83 11.90
CA ARG A 645 42.28 -21.18 10.59
C ARG A 645 43.52 -20.36 10.24
N ILE A 646 43.50 -19.04 10.49
CA ILE A 646 44.68 -18.16 10.29
C ILE A 646 45.86 -18.60 11.17
N GLN A 647 45.60 -19.00 12.41
CA GLN A 647 46.67 -19.41 13.34
C GLN A 647 47.31 -20.75 12.94
N SER A 648 46.53 -21.69 12.41
CA SER A 648 46.98 -23.06 12.12
C SER A 648 47.55 -23.29 10.73
N ASP A 649 47.17 -22.49 9.72
CA ASP A 649 47.48 -22.77 8.31
C ASP A 649 48.70 -21.95 7.82
N ASN A 650 49.74 -22.66 7.36
CA ASN A 650 51.00 -22.08 6.88
C ASN A 650 50.85 -21.24 5.61
N ASN A 651 49.79 -21.45 4.82
CA ASN A 651 49.47 -20.64 3.64
C ASN A 651 49.18 -19.18 3.99
N PHE A 652 48.85 -18.89 5.25
CA PHE A 652 48.61 -17.53 5.74
C PHE A 652 49.84 -16.92 6.41
N SER A 653 51.05 -17.49 6.25
CA SER A 653 52.28 -17.00 6.89
C SER A 653 52.58 -15.52 6.59
N ARG A 654 52.53 -15.08 5.32
CA ARG A 654 52.66 -13.66 4.95
C ARG A 654 51.49 -12.82 5.45
N PHE A 655 50.27 -13.34 5.33
CA PHE A 655 49.07 -12.66 5.84
C PHE A 655 49.13 -12.41 7.36
N ARG A 656 49.65 -13.35 8.17
CA ARG A 656 49.83 -13.18 9.62
C ARG A 656 50.73 -11.99 9.97
N ASN A 657 51.73 -11.70 9.14
CA ASN A 657 52.66 -10.57 9.35
C ASN A 657 52.02 -9.20 9.04
N ILE A 658 50.87 -9.18 8.36
CA ILE A 658 50.15 -7.96 7.91
C ILE A 658 48.82 -7.79 8.68
N HIS A 659 48.14 -8.89 9.02
CA HIS A 659 46.77 -8.91 9.57
C HIS A 659 46.62 -8.32 10.98
N LEU A 660 47.72 -8.13 11.73
CA LEU A 660 47.66 -7.41 13.01
C LEU A 660 47.29 -5.93 12.82
N SER A 661 47.36 -5.41 11.59
CA SER A 661 47.24 -3.98 11.30
C SER A 661 46.10 -3.60 10.35
N VAL A 662 45.58 -4.53 9.52
CA VAL A 662 44.61 -4.23 8.44
C VAL A 662 43.56 -5.34 8.35
N LYS A 663 42.25 -4.99 8.30
CA LYS A 663 41.18 -5.98 8.06
C LYS A 663 41.06 -6.23 6.56
N VAL A 664 40.73 -7.45 6.14
CA VAL A 664 40.51 -7.79 4.70
C VAL A 664 39.61 -6.79 3.94
N PRO A 665 38.54 -6.23 4.52
CA PRO A 665 37.73 -5.19 3.86
C PRO A 665 38.47 -3.90 3.52
N ASP A 666 39.58 -3.59 4.20
CA ASP A 666 40.32 -2.34 4.01
C ASP A 666 41.15 -2.35 2.72
N PHE A 667 41.63 -3.51 2.26
CA PHE A 667 42.27 -3.67 0.94
C PHE A 667 41.38 -3.25 -0.23
N TRP A 668 40.05 -3.38 -0.06
CA TRP A 668 39.08 -3.03 -1.09
C TRP A 668 38.70 -1.55 -1.07
N LYS A 669 38.98 -0.83 0.02
CA LYS A 669 38.61 0.60 0.15
C LYS A 669 39.51 1.53 -0.66
N CYS A 670 40.77 1.15 -0.88
CA CYS A 670 41.72 1.98 -1.63
C CYS A 670 41.50 1.92 -3.16
N ALA A 671 40.71 0.96 -3.67
CA ALA A 671 40.46 0.82 -5.09
C ALA A 671 39.30 1.71 -5.55
N ARG A 672 39.59 2.77 -6.30
CA ARG A 672 38.62 3.73 -6.84
C ARG A 672 38.37 3.56 -8.35
N SER A 673 39.16 2.71 -9.00
CA SER A 673 39.09 2.40 -10.43
C SER A 673 39.15 0.89 -10.70
N SER A 674 38.65 0.46 -11.87
CA SER A 674 38.71 -0.96 -12.28
C SER A 674 40.14 -1.51 -12.33
N ARG A 675 41.14 -0.66 -12.61
CA ARG A 675 42.55 -1.06 -12.62
C ARG A 675 43.08 -1.32 -11.22
N GLU A 676 42.72 -0.49 -10.25
CA GLU A 676 43.10 -0.68 -8.84
C GLU A 676 42.42 -1.90 -8.22
N ILE A 677 41.19 -2.23 -8.63
CA ILE A 677 40.50 -3.48 -8.20
C ILE A 677 41.28 -4.71 -8.66
N ILE A 678 41.78 -4.72 -9.90
CA ILE A 678 42.59 -5.82 -10.43
C ILE A 678 43.89 -5.95 -9.64
N ASN A 679 44.55 -4.83 -9.32
CA ASN A 679 45.76 -4.85 -8.50
C ASN A 679 45.46 -5.37 -7.08
N ALA A 680 44.38 -4.92 -6.43
CA ALA A 680 44.00 -5.40 -5.10
C ALA A 680 43.70 -6.92 -5.08
N TYR A 681 43.04 -7.44 -6.12
CA TYR A 681 42.85 -8.88 -6.29
C TYR A 681 44.18 -9.62 -6.43
N PHE A 682 45.09 -9.08 -7.24
CA PHE A 682 46.42 -9.66 -7.45
C PHE A 682 47.25 -9.70 -6.16
N ILE A 683 47.28 -8.60 -5.40
CA ILE A 683 47.94 -8.52 -4.09
C ILE A 683 47.35 -9.57 -3.12
N THR A 684 46.03 -9.76 -3.13
CA THR A 684 45.37 -10.77 -2.30
C THR A 684 45.86 -12.20 -2.62
N LYS A 685 46.13 -12.52 -3.89
CA LYS A 685 46.72 -13.81 -4.31
C LYS A 685 48.16 -13.96 -3.79
N LEU A 686 48.95 -12.88 -3.78
CA LEU A 686 50.34 -12.88 -3.28
C LEU A 686 50.42 -13.07 -1.75
N LEU A 687 49.42 -12.61 -1.00
CA LEU A 687 49.33 -12.79 0.46
C LEU A 687 49.19 -14.26 0.88
N THR A 688 48.68 -15.10 -0.02
CA THR A 688 48.51 -16.54 0.17
C THR A 688 49.61 -17.38 -0.47
N ASP A 689 50.58 -16.73 -1.13
CA ASP A 689 51.67 -17.43 -1.82
C ASP A 689 52.83 -17.74 -0.85
N ILE A 690 53.39 -18.93 -0.96
CA ILE A 690 54.43 -19.44 -0.06
C ILE A 690 55.79 -19.08 -0.65
N PRO A 691 56.70 -18.41 0.09
CA PRO A 691 58.06 -18.18 -0.38
C PRO A 691 58.77 -19.50 -0.71
N ASN A 692 59.32 -19.61 -1.93
CA ASN A 692 60.18 -20.74 -2.29
C ASN A 692 61.56 -20.57 -1.63
N ASN A 693 61.69 -21.00 -0.37
CA ASN A 693 62.91 -20.90 0.46
C ASN A 693 64.15 -21.67 -0.06
N THR A 694 64.16 -22.11 -1.32
CA THR A 694 65.31 -22.72 -1.97
C THR A 694 66.05 -21.65 -2.77
N GLY A 695 67.20 -21.21 -2.27
CA GLY A 695 68.01 -20.12 -2.85
C GLY A 695 68.16 -20.22 -4.37
N SER A 696 67.33 -19.47 -5.08
CA SER A 696 67.22 -19.47 -6.53
C SER A 696 67.97 -18.26 -7.10
N THR A 697 68.54 -18.38 -8.29
CA THR A 697 69.23 -17.26 -8.95
C THR A 697 68.28 -16.50 -9.85
N CYS A 698 68.30 -15.17 -9.77
CA CYS A 698 67.47 -14.28 -10.57
C CYS A 698 67.88 -14.27 -12.03
N GLU A 699 66.97 -14.63 -12.94
CA GLU A 699 67.23 -14.63 -14.39
C GLU A 699 67.42 -13.22 -14.98
N LEU A 700 67.13 -12.16 -14.21
CA LEU A 700 67.30 -10.77 -14.64
C LEU A 700 68.64 -10.14 -14.21
N CYS A 701 69.21 -10.58 -13.10
CA CYS A 701 70.40 -9.94 -12.52
C CYS A 701 71.44 -10.91 -11.96
N ASP A 702 71.23 -12.22 -12.13
CA ASP A 702 72.07 -13.33 -11.70
C ASP A 702 72.38 -13.38 -10.18
N ARG A 703 71.64 -12.62 -9.36
CA ARG A 703 71.79 -12.63 -7.90
C ARG A 703 70.92 -13.70 -7.25
N PRO A 704 71.40 -14.36 -6.18
CA PRO A 704 70.58 -15.29 -5.42
C PRO A 704 69.48 -14.56 -4.63
N PHE A 705 68.30 -15.17 -4.52
CA PHE A 705 67.18 -14.71 -3.72
C PHE A 705 66.47 -15.87 -3.03
N LEU A 706 65.78 -15.57 -1.92
CA LEU A 706 64.91 -16.51 -1.20
C LEU A 706 63.43 -16.32 -1.56
N ASP A 707 63.03 -15.09 -1.83
CA ASP A 707 61.68 -14.76 -2.25
C ASP A 707 61.73 -13.90 -3.51
N VAL A 708 61.16 -14.45 -4.59
CA VAL A 708 61.18 -13.82 -5.91
C VAL A 708 60.46 -12.48 -5.93
N TYR A 709 59.39 -12.32 -5.13
CA TYR A 709 58.61 -11.10 -5.12
C TYR A 709 59.28 -10.01 -4.28
N VAL A 710 59.86 -10.39 -3.13
CA VAL A 710 60.70 -9.48 -2.34
C VAL A 710 61.86 -8.98 -3.19
N HIS A 711 62.57 -9.90 -3.86
CA HIS A 711 63.68 -9.54 -4.73
C HIS A 711 63.26 -8.64 -5.90
N ALA A 712 62.19 -8.99 -6.63
CA ALA A 712 61.71 -8.19 -7.75
C ALA A 712 61.24 -6.79 -7.34
N CYS A 713 60.60 -6.65 -6.18
CA CYS A 713 60.02 -5.40 -5.72
C CYS A 713 61.01 -4.48 -4.99
N CYS A 714 62.05 -5.04 -4.34
CA CYS A 714 62.94 -4.28 -3.45
C CYS A 714 64.38 -4.14 -3.97
N SER A 715 64.97 -5.15 -4.63
CA SER A 715 66.43 -5.18 -4.85
C SER A 715 66.95 -5.69 -6.21
N CYS A 716 66.08 -6.12 -7.13
CA CYS A 716 66.49 -6.65 -8.44
C CYS A 716 67.00 -5.58 -9.42
N CYS A 717 68.19 -5.73 -10.00
CA CYS A 717 68.69 -4.75 -10.99
C CYS A 717 67.77 -4.63 -12.23
N GLY A 718 67.07 -5.70 -12.61
CA GLY A 718 66.18 -5.72 -13.78
C GLY A 718 64.89 -4.91 -13.62
N THR A 719 64.46 -4.61 -12.39
CA THR A 719 63.27 -3.78 -12.09
C THR A 719 63.65 -2.42 -11.51
N GLN A 720 64.93 -2.03 -11.62
CA GLN A 720 65.46 -0.80 -11.00
C GLN A 720 64.73 0.46 -11.48
N SER A 721 64.45 0.59 -12.78
CA SER A 721 63.73 1.76 -13.31
C SER A 721 62.33 1.94 -12.73
N ILE A 722 61.63 0.85 -12.40
CA ILE A 722 60.30 0.88 -11.78
C ILE A 722 60.42 1.31 -10.31
N ARG A 723 61.42 0.80 -9.59
CA ARG A 723 61.69 1.19 -8.19
C ARG A 723 62.12 2.65 -8.08
N ASP A 724 63.00 3.11 -8.96
CA ASP A 724 63.47 4.50 -8.96
C ASP A 724 62.29 5.45 -9.17
N ALA A 725 61.41 5.15 -10.14
CA ALA A 725 60.17 5.91 -10.34
C ALA A 725 59.24 5.89 -9.12
N TRP A 726 59.13 4.76 -8.41
CA TRP A 726 58.34 4.69 -7.19
C TRP A 726 58.95 5.55 -6.07
N TRP A 727 60.27 5.53 -5.89
CA TRP A 727 60.95 6.39 -4.93
C TRP A 727 60.80 7.88 -5.25
N ASP A 728 60.88 8.25 -6.53
CA ASP A 728 60.62 9.63 -6.98
C ASP A 728 59.20 10.06 -6.57
N PHE A 729 58.19 9.21 -6.79
CA PHE A 729 56.82 9.48 -6.34
C PHE A 729 56.68 9.61 -4.82
N ILE A 730 57.42 8.80 -4.04
CA ILE A 730 57.43 8.89 -2.58
C ILE A 730 57.99 10.24 -2.12
N ILE A 731 59.11 10.67 -2.71
CA ILE A 731 59.78 11.94 -2.38
C ILE A 731 58.91 13.14 -2.80
N GLU A 732 58.25 13.07 -3.95
CA GLU A 732 57.42 14.16 -4.46
C GLU A 732 56.09 14.34 -3.70
N ARG A 733 55.49 13.25 -3.23
CA ARG A 733 54.09 13.27 -2.73
C ARG A 733 53.93 13.09 -1.23
N PHE A 734 54.94 12.57 -0.54
CA PHE A 734 54.86 12.27 0.90
C PHE A 734 55.96 12.98 1.68
N PRO A 735 55.79 13.17 3.01
CA PRO A 735 56.82 13.80 3.83
C PRO A 735 58.17 13.07 3.76
N LEU A 736 59.28 13.80 3.70
CA LEU A 736 60.64 13.23 3.64
C LEU A 736 60.93 12.23 4.78
N GLN A 737 60.29 12.40 5.93
CA GLN A 737 60.38 11.46 7.06
C GLN A 737 59.91 10.05 6.68
N LEU A 738 58.88 9.91 5.84
CA LEU A 738 58.42 8.61 5.34
C LEU A 738 59.51 7.96 4.47
N PHE A 739 60.16 8.73 3.59
CA PHE A 739 61.26 8.22 2.77
C PHE A 739 62.41 7.68 3.63
N VAL A 740 62.86 8.46 4.63
CA VAL A 740 63.94 8.06 5.53
C VAL A 740 63.58 6.78 6.31
N GLU A 741 62.34 6.68 6.77
CA GLU A 741 61.85 5.49 7.46
C GLU A 741 61.79 4.27 6.54
N LEU A 742 61.20 4.40 5.36
CA LEU A 742 61.09 3.31 4.38
C LEU A 742 62.46 2.80 3.92
N TYR A 743 63.41 3.71 3.71
CA TYR A 743 64.77 3.37 3.27
C TYR A 743 65.60 2.69 4.38
N SER A 744 65.16 2.79 5.64
CA SER A 744 65.84 2.15 6.78
C SER A 744 65.45 0.68 6.99
N TYR A 745 64.37 0.22 6.36
CA TYR A 745 63.91 -1.16 6.48
C TYR A 745 64.69 -2.13 5.60
N ASP A 746 64.78 -3.38 6.04
CA ASP A 746 65.23 -4.48 5.19
C ASP A 746 64.18 -4.80 4.10
N ASP A 747 64.62 -5.53 3.06
CA ASP A 747 63.78 -5.85 1.89
C ASP A 747 62.48 -6.57 2.27
N GLU A 748 62.49 -7.43 3.31
CA GLU A 748 61.33 -8.20 3.78
C GLU A 748 60.31 -7.31 4.49
N HIS A 749 60.77 -6.42 5.36
CA HIS A 749 59.93 -5.44 6.03
C HIS A 749 59.36 -4.42 5.04
N LEU A 750 60.19 -3.93 4.11
CA LEU A 750 59.74 -3.04 3.05
C LEU A 750 58.67 -3.71 2.19
N TYR A 751 58.87 -4.97 1.82
CA TYR A 751 57.88 -5.73 1.05
C TYR A 751 56.57 -5.93 1.81
N CYS A 752 56.62 -6.23 3.12
CA CYS A 752 55.40 -6.30 3.93
C CYS A 752 54.63 -4.96 3.97
N ILE A 753 55.34 -3.83 3.99
CA ILE A 753 54.74 -2.49 3.92
C ILE A 753 54.10 -2.26 2.54
N LEU A 754 54.78 -2.66 1.46
CA LEU A 754 54.22 -2.60 0.10
C LEU A 754 52.93 -3.42 -0.05
N LEU A 755 52.78 -4.50 0.74
CA LEU A 755 51.57 -5.32 0.82
C LEU A 755 50.53 -4.81 1.84
N GLY A 756 50.76 -3.68 2.50
CA GLY A 756 49.78 -3.02 3.36
C GLY A 756 49.99 -3.18 4.87
N LYS A 757 51.18 -3.54 5.35
CA LYS A 757 51.50 -3.47 6.79
C LYS A 757 51.51 -2.00 7.25
N HIS A 758 50.71 -1.67 8.27
CA HIS A 758 50.56 -0.29 8.77
C HIS A 758 51.86 0.26 9.38
N ILE A 759 52.19 1.53 9.07
CA ILE A 759 53.32 2.29 9.63
C ILE A 759 52.78 3.17 10.78
N THR A 760 53.21 2.97 12.03
CA THR A 760 52.64 3.68 13.21
C THR A 760 53.40 4.93 13.64
N THR A 761 54.10 5.61 12.73
CA THR A 761 55.12 6.62 13.08
C THR A 761 55.03 7.92 12.27
N VAL A 762 54.37 7.91 11.10
CA VAL A 762 54.16 9.12 10.26
C VAL A 762 52.69 9.23 9.85
N ASN A 763 52.11 10.41 10.04
CA ASN A 763 50.71 10.68 9.67
C ASN A 763 50.62 10.97 8.15
N ILE A 764 50.09 10.01 7.38
CA ILE A 764 49.94 10.09 5.91
C ILE A 764 48.54 9.65 5.47
N ASP A 765 48.14 10.05 4.26
CA ASP A 765 46.95 9.49 3.61
C ASP A 765 47.19 8.02 3.24
N THR A 766 46.70 7.13 4.10
CA THR A 766 46.93 5.68 4.03
C THR A 766 46.36 5.06 2.75
N ASP A 767 45.22 5.56 2.25
CA ASP A 767 44.57 5.01 1.05
C ASP A 767 45.40 5.34 -0.20
N SER A 768 45.87 6.58 -0.32
CA SER A 768 46.69 7.02 -1.45
C SER A 768 48.07 6.35 -1.45
N PHE A 769 48.68 6.18 -0.28
CA PHE A 769 49.94 5.44 -0.13
C PHE A 769 49.78 3.97 -0.51
N LEU A 770 48.74 3.30 -0.01
CA LEU A 770 48.49 1.89 -0.30
C LEU A 770 48.21 1.63 -1.79
N SER A 771 47.45 2.52 -2.45
CA SER A 771 47.22 2.42 -3.90
C SER A 771 48.53 2.51 -4.70
N LEU A 772 49.43 3.43 -4.32
CA LEU A 772 50.75 3.56 -4.95
C LEU A 772 51.61 2.29 -4.77
N CYS A 773 51.63 1.73 -3.56
CA CYS A 773 52.33 0.47 -3.26
C CYS A 773 51.78 -0.71 -4.08
N HIS A 774 50.46 -0.84 -4.21
CA HIS A 774 49.85 -1.89 -5.02
C HIS A 774 50.24 -1.79 -6.50
N VAL A 775 50.32 -0.58 -7.05
CA VAL A 775 50.78 -0.35 -8.43
C VAL A 775 52.25 -0.75 -8.57
N HIS A 776 53.11 -0.37 -7.63
CA HIS A 776 54.53 -0.71 -7.62
C HIS A 776 54.77 -2.22 -7.67
N VAL A 777 54.12 -2.95 -6.76
CA VAL A 777 54.23 -4.42 -6.70
C VAL A 777 53.71 -5.05 -7.99
N ALA A 778 52.56 -4.61 -8.51
CA ALA A 778 52.02 -5.13 -9.75
C ALA A 778 52.97 -4.92 -10.95
N LEU A 779 53.62 -3.75 -11.05
CA LEU A 779 54.56 -3.44 -12.12
C LEU A 779 55.85 -4.26 -12.02
N CYS A 780 56.44 -4.35 -10.82
CA CYS A 780 57.66 -5.12 -10.60
C CYS A 780 57.47 -6.61 -10.92
N VAL A 781 56.35 -7.19 -10.48
CA VAL A 781 56.06 -8.60 -10.73
C VAL A 781 55.67 -8.85 -12.19
N ALA A 782 54.94 -7.93 -12.83
CA ALA A 782 54.64 -8.04 -14.25
C ALA A 782 55.91 -7.99 -15.10
N GLU A 783 56.84 -7.08 -14.79
CA GLU A 783 58.11 -6.96 -15.53
C GLU A 783 58.98 -8.19 -15.31
N TYR A 784 59.05 -8.70 -14.07
CA TYR A 784 59.75 -9.95 -13.77
C TYR A 784 59.15 -11.13 -14.55
N SER A 785 57.83 -11.25 -14.58
CA SER A 785 57.11 -12.32 -15.28
C SER A 785 57.26 -12.25 -16.80
N ARG A 786 57.28 -11.03 -17.35
CA ARG A 786 57.43 -10.76 -18.79
C ARG A 786 58.75 -11.31 -19.32
N VAL A 787 59.82 -11.16 -18.56
CA VAL A 787 61.17 -11.54 -19.01
C VAL A 787 61.47 -13.01 -18.71
N THR A 788 61.05 -13.53 -17.55
CA THR A 788 61.34 -14.91 -17.12
C THR A 788 60.36 -15.96 -17.70
N ARG A 789 59.24 -15.54 -18.29
CA ARG A 789 58.14 -16.41 -18.80
C ARG A 789 57.59 -17.43 -17.80
N ARG A 790 57.82 -17.25 -16.50
CA ARG A 790 57.55 -18.27 -15.47
C ARG A 790 56.31 -18.04 -14.59
N MET A 791 55.59 -16.93 -14.73
CA MET A 791 54.70 -16.51 -13.63
C MET A 791 53.29 -16.00 -14.01
N ILE A 792 52.72 -16.44 -15.14
CA ILE A 792 51.29 -16.20 -15.40
C ILE A 792 50.55 -17.51 -15.68
N GLN A 793 50.13 -18.17 -14.61
CA GLN A 793 48.91 -19.00 -14.54
C GLN A 793 48.04 -18.54 -13.35
#